data_AF-A0A251TVH1-F1
#
_entry.id   AF-A0A251TVH1-F1
#
_cell.length_a   1.000
_cell.length_b   1.000
_cell.length_c   1.000
_cell.angle_alpha   90.00
_cell.angle_beta   90.00
_cell.angle_gamma   90.00
#
_symmetry.space_group_name_H-M   'P 1'
#
loop_
_entity.id
_entity.type
_entity.pdbx_description
1 polymer ?
#
loop_
_entity_poly.entity_id
_entity_poly.type
_entity_poly.pdbx_seq_one_letter_code
_entity_poly.pdbx_strand_id
1 'polypeptide(L)'
;MALYSSALIQSTSCYHKNLPTTLFKPSCLPRMATNHGSFRKQIKCSLSLEFEQEDASVSTSGFLEGEEFSHVTKFTFSDFKISDRVSIGLGGRGDEAVFEAIIVNSDSPLNNTKVVLRRLTTSQAQRRGKRAMQVLKKLARRKLMYHSYSMQVHGYVCPQTMDDEGSFTLVHGYHGSFSLRHWLRQADWLPTLEATLALDEESVRRVGDDTVGGPAVSRQLRVIRILMRDLLIGVNYLHSHGLAHTELRLENVHISPVDRHIKVGILGNAADFFEDDTDRQQMMIAFDMRCLGFIMVKMILRELMDPLIFTKFKAFLNKGNDPSCLREFLLRTFNMNSSHGNVGLQMLDRNWGAGWHLLSLLVATRPLNRIRCLEALRHPFLCGPRWRVNPSMDIIRWSLGSTAVRITEEYIYGHQQRIRLAHFLELMEMLNPYSKPKNWLGLLPGRWRLAYCTGRHVGLTTRQPPSRVLIGDVHLTITQPSKTKQPLSFTSDVNFRVLVGKDWPHDKIGIHGKLVVNSTFRLTSGKRHYIKDEENENLPPAFATNAQESAIKKLSGNKWRKALQQREPPSSLPVVKLVSSDIDVTLVLNEPLSKDIEAAQSVVNEVRMQIPPEMFDLSKIVCGTYIDSRMMVLRSVNGSALLFTRVCSIEC
;
A
#
# COMPACT_ATOMS: atom_id res chain seq x y z
N MET A 1 30.00 8.05 -54.92
CA MET A 1 29.06 8.27 -56.04
C MET A 1 27.76 8.78 -55.47
N ALA A 2 27.43 10.02 -55.83
CA ALA A 2 26.19 10.73 -55.55
C ALA A 2 24.98 10.01 -56.22
N LEU A 3 23.71 10.24 -55.89
CA LEU A 3 22.96 11.51 -55.85
C LEU A 3 21.62 11.36 -55.10
N TYR A 4 21.25 12.42 -54.35
CA TYR A 4 19.93 13.11 -54.18
C TYR A 4 18.64 12.29 -53.99
N SER A 5 17.75 12.64 -53.05
CA SER A 5 16.98 13.89 -53.06
C SER A 5 16.43 14.33 -51.69
N SER A 6 16.28 15.64 -51.56
CA SER A 6 15.95 16.48 -50.42
C SER A 6 14.46 16.83 -50.30
N ALA A 7 14.04 17.04 -49.04
CA ALA A 7 13.14 18.06 -48.51
C ALA A 7 11.76 18.32 -49.13
N LEU A 8 10.73 18.27 -48.27
CA LEU A 8 9.66 19.28 -48.26
C LEU A 8 9.22 19.59 -46.83
N ILE A 9 9.67 20.76 -46.39
CA ILE A 9 9.14 21.52 -45.26
C ILE A 9 7.83 22.13 -45.74
N GLN A 10 6.72 21.87 -45.03
CA GLN A 10 5.53 22.70 -45.12
C GLN A 10 5.19 23.24 -43.73
N SER A 11 5.48 24.52 -43.57
CA SER A 11 4.84 25.43 -42.65
C SER A 11 3.37 25.61 -43.01
N THR A 12 2.45 25.40 -42.08
CA THR A 12 1.12 26.01 -42.14
C THR A 12 0.78 26.63 -40.79
N SER A 13 0.48 27.92 -40.86
CA SER A 13 0.13 28.80 -39.77
C SER A 13 -1.33 28.61 -39.33
N CYS A 14 -1.53 28.67 -38.02
CA CYS A 14 -2.70 29.15 -37.28
C CYS A 14 -4.04 29.32 -38.02
N TYR A 15 -5.04 28.53 -37.63
CA TYR A 15 -6.44 28.99 -37.57
C TYR A 15 -7.11 28.48 -36.30
N HIS A 16 -7.40 29.43 -35.40
CA HIS A 16 -8.36 29.30 -34.31
C HIS A 16 -9.75 28.98 -34.91
N LYS A 17 -10.33 27.85 -34.54
CA LYS A 17 -11.79 27.66 -34.58
C LYS A 17 -12.26 27.06 -33.26
N ASN A 18 -12.90 27.92 -32.47
CA ASN A 18 -13.77 27.56 -31.36
C ASN A 18 -14.92 26.71 -31.90
N LEU A 19 -15.05 25.48 -31.41
CA LEU A 19 -16.21 24.63 -31.66
C LEU A 19 -16.95 24.41 -30.33
N PRO A 20 -18.20 24.87 -30.20
CA PRO A 20 -19.00 24.67 -29.00
C PRO A 20 -19.55 23.23 -28.98
N THR A 21 -19.27 22.49 -27.92
CA THR A 21 -19.87 21.17 -27.66
C THR A 21 -21.29 21.35 -27.13
N THR A 22 -22.26 21.34 -28.04
CA THR A 22 -23.68 21.19 -27.74
C THR A 22 -23.98 19.76 -27.32
N LEU A 23 -24.59 19.59 -26.15
CA LEU A 23 -25.00 18.32 -25.56
C LEU A 23 -26.21 17.74 -26.29
N PHE A 24 -26.10 16.47 -26.70
CA PHE A 24 -27.25 15.65 -27.09
C PHE A 24 -28.09 15.31 -25.85
N LYS A 25 -29.38 15.66 -25.88
CA LYS A 25 -30.40 15.22 -24.92
C LYS A 25 -30.61 13.69 -25.02
N PRO A 26 -30.67 12.94 -23.91
CA PRO A 26 -31.20 11.58 -23.93
C PRO A 26 -32.72 11.62 -24.06
N SER A 27 -33.22 10.95 -25.08
CA SER A 27 -34.64 10.65 -25.33
C SER A 27 -35.20 9.69 -24.27
N CYS A 28 -36.36 10.03 -23.73
CA CYS A 28 -37.22 9.16 -22.94
C CYS A 28 -37.65 7.92 -23.73
N LEU A 29 -37.78 6.76 -23.05
CA LEU A 29 -38.72 5.63 -23.25
C LEU A 29 -38.22 4.41 -22.42
N PRO A 30 -39.05 3.40 -22.08
CA PRO A 30 -40.24 3.45 -21.25
C PRO A 30 -40.14 2.55 -20.00
N ARG A 31 -41.10 2.77 -19.10
CA ARG A 31 -41.36 2.13 -17.81
C ARG A 31 -41.70 0.63 -17.98
N MET A 32 -41.00 -0.27 -17.29
CA MET A 32 -41.46 -1.65 -17.04
C MET A 32 -41.55 -1.91 -15.53
N ALA A 33 -42.77 -2.22 -15.09
CA ALA A 33 -43.08 -2.86 -13.81
C ALA A 33 -42.80 -4.37 -13.95
N THR A 34 -42.33 -5.10 -12.93
CA THR A 34 -43.15 -5.55 -11.80
C THR A 34 -42.32 -6.39 -10.80
N ASN A 35 -42.85 -6.40 -9.56
CA ASN A 35 -42.88 -7.49 -8.57
C ASN A 35 -41.82 -7.63 -7.47
N HIS A 36 -42.36 -7.43 -6.25
CA HIS A 36 -41.83 -7.76 -4.95
C HIS A 36 -41.58 -9.26 -4.75
N GLY A 37 -40.50 -9.58 -4.04
CA GLY A 37 -40.25 -10.89 -3.43
C GLY A 37 -39.38 -10.72 -2.19
N SER A 38 -40.01 -10.61 -1.04
CA SER A 38 -39.39 -10.53 0.28
C SER A 38 -38.86 -11.91 0.70
N PHE A 39 -37.57 -12.02 1.00
CA PHE A 39 -37.04 -13.07 1.88
C PHE A 39 -35.96 -12.51 2.81
N ARG A 40 -36.40 -12.05 3.99
CA ARG A 40 -35.56 -11.88 5.18
C ARG A 40 -35.45 -13.22 5.90
N LYS A 41 -34.23 -13.73 6.10
CA LYS A 41 -33.93 -14.68 7.19
C LYS A 41 -32.93 -14.03 8.14
N GLN A 42 -33.41 -13.79 9.36
CA GLN A 42 -32.64 -13.40 10.54
C GLN A 42 -31.69 -14.53 10.94
N ILE A 43 -30.48 -14.18 11.39
CA ILE A 43 -29.77 -14.90 12.44
C ILE A 43 -29.26 -13.86 13.44
N LYS A 44 -29.78 -13.95 14.67
CA LYS A 44 -29.36 -13.23 15.88
C LYS A 44 -28.05 -13.83 16.40
N CYS A 45 -27.17 -13.00 16.96
CA CYS A 45 -26.46 -13.31 18.20
C CYS A 45 -26.17 -12.02 18.98
N SER A 46 -26.62 -12.04 20.22
CA SER A 46 -26.65 -11.05 21.28
C SER A 46 -25.35 -11.03 22.08
N LEU A 47 -24.97 -9.87 22.62
CA LEU A 47 -24.40 -9.74 23.96
C LEU A 47 -24.63 -8.30 24.44
N SER A 48 -25.46 -8.23 25.46
CA SER A 48 -25.99 -7.08 26.18
C SER A 48 -24.93 -6.47 27.09
N LEU A 49 -24.85 -5.14 27.14
CA LEU A 49 -24.43 -4.41 28.33
C LEU A 49 -25.55 -3.40 28.58
N GLU A 50 -26.32 -3.72 29.62
CA GLU A 50 -27.37 -2.89 30.18
C GLU A 50 -26.73 -1.60 30.72
N PHE A 51 -27.26 -0.45 30.32
CA PHE A 51 -27.13 0.77 31.11
C PHE A 51 -28.52 1.07 31.62
N GLU A 52 -28.64 1.05 32.94
CA GLU A 52 -29.85 1.34 33.69
C GLU A 52 -30.37 2.73 33.35
N GLN A 53 -31.69 2.76 33.25
CA GLN A 53 -32.51 3.91 32.96
C GLN A 53 -32.88 4.53 34.31
N GLU A 54 -32.09 5.50 34.78
CA GLU A 54 -32.53 6.40 35.85
C GLU A 54 -33.24 7.60 35.23
N ASP A 55 -34.56 7.59 35.38
CA ASP A 55 -35.44 8.73 35.17
C ASP A 55 -35.08 9.84 36.17
N ALA A 56 -34.35 10.85 35.70
CA ALA A 56 -34.32 12.17 36.31
C ALA A 56 -34.94 13.18 35.35
N SER A 57 -36.21 13.48 35.61
CA SER A 57 -36.97 14.59 35.04
C SER A 57 -36.31 15.92 35.41
N VAL A 58 -35.30 16.32 34.65
CA VAL A 58 -34.75 17.68 34.67
C VAL A 58 -35.14 18.36 33.36
N SER A 59 -36.15 19.20 33.48
CA SER A 59 -36.59 20.22 32.53
C SER A 59 -35.41 20.87 31.82
N THR A 60 -35.13 20.43 30.59
CA THR A 60 -34.12 21.03 29.70
C THR A 60 -34.77 22.09 28.81
N SER A 61 -35.56 22.98 29.40
CA SER A 61 -35.97 24.23 28.77
C SER A 61 -34.93 25.30 29.11
N GLY A 62 -33.85 25.36 28.32
CA GLY A 62 -32.88 26.46 28.43
C GLY A 62 -31.45 26.06 28.12
N PHE A 63 -31.12 25.86 26.84
CA PHE A 63 -29.71 25.87 26.39
C PHE A 63 -29.54 26.29 24.91
N LEU A 64 -30.52 26.96 24.30
CA LEU A 64 -30.48 27.31 22.86
C LEU A 64 -30.53 28.80 22.53
N GLU A 65 -30.36 29.68 23.51
CA GLU A 65 -30.20 31.12 23.25
C GLU A 65 -28.96 31.62 24.00
N GLY A 66 -27.84 31.85 23.30
CA GLY A 66 -26.75 32.63 23.91
C GLY A 66 -25.30 32.32 23.54
N GLU A 67 -24.96 31.36 22.67
CA GLU A 67 -23.57 31.22 22.20
C GLU A 67 -23.38 31.88 20.83
N GLU A 68 -23.02 33.17 20.83
CA GLU A 68 -22.57 33.87 19.63
C GLU A 68 -21.30 33.19 19.04
N PHE A 69 -21.41 32.70 17.81
CA PHE A 69 -20.27 32.18 17.04
C PHE A 69 -19.40 33.35 16.55
N SER A 70 -18.56 33.92 17.42
CA SER A 70 -17.78 35.15 17.15
C SER A 70 -16.80 35.12 15.94
N HIS A 71 -16.66 33.98 15.27
CA HIS A 71 -15.76 33.77 14.11
C HIS A 71 -16.50 33.31 12.84
N VAL A 72 -17.84 33.21 12.88
CA VAL A 72 -18.66 32.66 11.79
C VAL A 72 -19.82 33.62 11.52
N THR A 73 -19.99 34.06 10.28
CA THR A 73 -21.03 35.03 9.93
C THR A 73 -22.39 34.35 9.81
N LYS A 74 -23.42 34.92 10.46
CA LYS A 74 -24.82 34.53 10.23
C LYS A 74 -25.29 35.23 8.96
N PHE A 75 -25.68 34.46 7.95
CA PHE A 75 -26.19 34.96 6.68
C PHE A 75 -27.71 34.78 6.57
N THR A 76 -28.31 35.53 5.65
CA THR A 76 -29.68 35.40 5.18
C THR A 76 -29.68 34.80 3.77
N PHE A 77 -30.75 34.11 3.35
CA PHE A 77 -30.80 33.57 1.98
C PHE A 77 -30.77 34.67 0.91
N SER A 78 -31.25 35.87 1.23
CA SER A 78 -31.16 37.07 0.37
C SER A 78 -29.74 37.54 0.10
N ASP A 79 -28.76 37.14 0.92
CA ASP A 79 -27.35 37.50 0.71
C ASP A 79 -26.71 36.76 -0.48
N PHE A 80 -27.40 35.77 -1.06
CA PHE A 80 -26.84 34.85 -2.04
C PHE A 80 -27.57 34.88 -3.39
N LYS A 81 -26.79 34.92 -4.47
CA LYS A 81 -27.25 34.54 -5.80
C LYS A 81 -26.89 33.07 -6.04
N ILE A 82 -27.88 32.18 -5.94
CA ILE A 82 -27.72 30.74 -6.14
C ILE A 82 -27.54 30.44 -7.62
N SER A 83 -26.61 29.56 -7.96
CA SER A 83 -26.38 29.08 -9.32
C SER A 83 -27.28 27.88 -9.63
N ASP A 84 -27.82 27.83 -10.86
CA ASP A 84 -28.66 26.74 -11.37
C ASP A 84 -27.90 25.41 -11.55
N ARG A 85 -26.56 25.41 -11.42
CA ARG A 85 -25.71 24.24 -11.65
C ARG A 85 -25.20 23.66 -10.33
N VAL A 86 -25.51 22.38 -10.11
CA VAL A 86 -24.94 21.60 -9.01
C VAL A 86 -23.59 21.03 -9.46
N SER A 87 -22.52 21.35 -8.72
CA SER A 87 -21.20 20.78 -9.01
C SER A 87 -21.17 19.28 -8.77
N ILE A 88 -20.78 18.53 -9.81
CA ILE A 88 -20.78 17.07 -9.87
C ILE A 88 -20.00 16.43 -8.71
N GLY A 89 -18.95 17.09 -8.21
CA GLY A 89 -18.10 16.58 -7.13
C GLY A 89 -18.40 17.09 -5.72
N LEU A 90 -19.46 17.87 -5.54
CA LEU A 90 -19.94 18.31 -4.22
C LEU A 90 -21.04 17.38 -3.67
N GLY A 91 -21.14 16.16 -4.20
CA GLY A 91 -22.15 15.18 -3.78
C GLY A 91 -22.21 15.03 -2.26
N GLY A 92 -23.33 15.49 -1.69
CA GLY A 92 -23.67 15.30 -0.29
C GLY A 92 -24.02 13.84 0.00
N ARG A 93 -24.07 13.50 1.28
CA ARG A 93 -24.78 12.30 1.74
C ARG A 93 -26.27 12.46 1.41
N GLY A 94 -27.06 11.38 1.46
CA GLY A 94 -28.50 11.43 1.13
C GLY A 94 -29.32 12.41 1.99
N ASP A 95 -28.75 12.92 3.08
CA ASP A 95 -29.30 13.91 4.00
C ASP A 95 -28.75 15.35 3.79
N GLU A 96 -28.09 15.62 2.66
CA GLU A 96 -27.46 16.90 2.36
C GLU A 96 -27.71 17.33 0.90
N ALA A 97 -28.10 18.59 0.69
CA ALA A 97 -28.17 19.21 -0.63
C ALA A 97 -27.12 20.31 -0.75
N VAL A 98 -26.41 20.37 -1.88
CA VAL A 98 -25.28 21.29 -2.07
C VAL A 98 -25.48 22.16 -3.30
N PHE A 99 -25.30 23.47 -3.12
CA PHE A 99 -25.49 24.49 -4.16
C PHE A 99 -24.26 25.39 -4.25
N GLU A 100 -23.93 25.84 -5.45
CA GLU A 100 -22.98 26.95 -5.63
C GLU A 100 -23.73 28.27 -5.53
N ALA A 101 -23.13 29.25 -4.87
CA ALA A 101 -23.69 30.59 -4.78
C ALA A 101 -22.60 31.67 -4.82
N ILE A 102 -23.00 32.89 -5.13
CA ILE A 102 -22.17 34.09 -5.03
C ILE A 102 -22.78 34.99 -3.96
N ILE A 103 -21.96 35.49 -3.04
CA ILE A 103 -22.39 36.46 -2.04
C ILE A 103 -22.55 37.82 -2.72
N VAL A 104 -23.73 38.43 -2.59
CA VAL A 104 -24.08 39.73 -3.20
C VAL A 104 -24.16 40.84 -2.15
N ASN A 105 -24.15 40.49 -0.87
CA ASN A 105 -24.18 41.46 0.23
C ASN A 105 -22.93 42.34 0.19
N SER A 106 -23.14 43.64 -0.05
CA SER A 106 -22.08 44.64 -0.22
C SER A 106 -21.36 44.98 1.09
N ASP A 107 -22.00 44.73 2.24
CA ASP A 107 -21.45 45.00 3.57
C ASP A 107 -20.60 43.82 4.09
N SER A 108 -20.60 42.69 3.38
CA SER A 108 -19.82 41.50 3.74
C SER A 108 -18.40 41.59 3.17
N PRO A 109 -17.36 41.22 3.95
CA PRO A 109 -15.99 41.11 3.43
C PRO A 109 -15.82 40.04 2.35
N LEU A 110 -16.85 39.22 2.13
CA LEU A 110 -16.90 38.16 1.11
C LEU A 110 -17.76 38.56 -0.11
N ASN A 111 -18.08 39.83 -0.31
CA ASN A 111 -18.83 40.29 -1.48
C ASN A 111 -18.18 39.81 -2.79
N ASN A 112 -19.00 39.38 -3.77
CA ASN A 112 -18.60 38.75 -5.03
C ASN A 112 -17.75 37.49 -4.90
N THR A 113 -17.68 36.88 -3.71
CA THR A 113 -16.96 35.63 -3.50
C THR A 113 -17.87 34.43 -3.81
N LYS A 114 -17.33 33.45 -4.53
CA LYS A 114 -18.01 32.18 -4.80
C LYS A 114 -17.93 31.27 -3.58
N VAL A 115 -19.09 30.79 -3.13
CA VAL A 115 -19.25 29.94 -1.96
C VAL A 115 -20.11 28.72 -2.30
N VAL A 116 -20.14 27.78 -1.36
CA VAL A 116 -20.96 26.58 -1.41
C VAL A 116 -21.92 26.59 -0.22
N LEU A 117 -23.21 26.44 -0.54
CA LEU A 117 -24.29 26.30 0.42
C LEU A 117 -24.60 24.82 0.58
N ARG A 118 -24.43 24.29 1.80
CA ARG A 118 -24.75 22.90 2.13
C ARG A 118 -25.95 22.87 3.06
N ARG A 119 -27.13 22.60 2.51
CA ARG A 119 -28.40 22.45 3.23
C ARG A 119 -28.46 21.06 3.88
N LEU A 120 -28.57 21.03 5.20
CA LEU A 120 -28.58 19.84 6.04
C LEU A 120 -30.03 19.61 6.51
N THR A 121 -30.64 18.51 6.06
CA THR A 121 -32.08 18.26 6.25
C THR A 121 -32.38 17.43 7.50
N THR A 122 -31.53 16.45 7.83
CA THR A 122 -31.73 15.59 9.00
C THR A 122 -31.12 16.19 10.26
N SER A 123 -31.69 15.88 11.43
CA SER A 123 -31.13 16.28 12.73
C SER A 123 -29.66 15.85 12.90
N GLN A 124 -29.29 14.67 12.39
CA GLN A 124 -27.91 14.19 12.39
C GLN A 124 -27.01 15.05 11.51
N ALA A 125 -27.44 15.41 10.30
CA ALA A 125 -26.70 16.30 9.41
C ALA A 125 -26.51 17.68 10.06
N GLN A 126 -27.58 18.25 10.62
CA GLN A 126 -27.52 19.54 11.31
C GLN A 126 -26.53 19.53 12.48
N ARG A 127 -26.51 18.47 13.31
CA ARG A 127 -25.52 18.30 14.39
C ARG A 127 -24.09 18.31 13.85
N ARG A 128 -23.82 17.63 12.72
CA ARG A 128 -22.51 17.65 12.05
C ARG A 128 -22.14 19.05 11.55
N GLY A 129 -23.10 19.78 10.97
CA GLY A 129 -22.90 21.17 10.55
C GLY A 129 -22.55 22.10 11.73
N LYS A 130 -23.31 22.03 12.82
CA LYS A 130 -23.06 22.81 14.04
C LYS A 130 -21.69 22.49 14.65
N ARG A 131 -21.34 21.20 14.71
CA ARG A 131 -20.03 20.73 15.19
C ARG A 131 -18.88 21.23 14.33
N ALA A 132 -19.03 21.30 13.00
CA ALA A 132 -18.00 21.84 12.12
C ALA A 132 -17.63 23.29 12.49
N MET A 133 -18.61 24.12 12.88
CA MET A 133 -18.38 25.50 13.33
C MET A 133 -17.66 25.53 14.69
N GLN A 134 -18.00 24.63 15.61
CA GLN A 134 -17.31 24.51 16.89
C GLN A 134 -15.84 24.09 16.71
N VAL A 135 -15.57 23.15 15.79
CA VAL A 135 -14.21 22.72 15.46
C VAL A 135 -13.41 23.86 14.83
N LEU A 136 -14.02 24.66 13.95
CA LEU A 136 -13.39 25.87 13.42
C LEU A 136 -12.98 26.83 14.54
N LYS A 137 -13.83 27.08 15.54
CA LYS A 137 -13.51 27.96 16.68
C LYS A 137 -12.24 27.51 17.41
N LYS A 138 -12.02 26.19 17.54
CA LYS A 138 -10.80 25.62 18.14
C LYS A 138 -9.56 25.81 17.25
N LEU A 139 -9.70 25.67 15.94
CA LEU A 139 -8.60 25.75 14.97
C LEU A 139 -8.24 27.20 14.55
N ALA A 140 -9.19 28.13 14.62
CA ALA A 140 -9.04 29.51 14.16
C ALA A 140 -8.04 30.33 14.97
N ARG A 141 -7.63 29.88 16.17
CA ARG A 141 -6.59 30.54 16.98
C ARG A 141 -5.21 30.53 16.30
N ARG A 142 -4.96 29.70 15.28
CA ARG A 142 -3.71 29.62 14.49
C ARG A 142 -3.99 29.59 12.97
N LYS A 143 -4.64 30.65 12.48
CA LYS A 143 -5.30 30.80 11.16
C LYS A 143 -4.55 30.23 9.93
N LEU A 144 -3.24 30.44 9.80
CA LEU A 144 -2.56 30.31 8.50
C LEU A 144 -2.64 28.90 7.87
N MET A 145 -2.43 27.84 8.65
CA MET A 145 -2.39 26.46 8.14
C MET A 145 -3.79 25.88 7.87
N TYR A 146 -4.79 26.29 8.66
CA TYR A 146 -6.18 25.89 8.47
C TYR A 146 -6.70 26.34 7.10
N HIS A 147 -6.43 27.59 6.73
CA HIS A 147 -6.91 28.18 5.48
C HIS A 147 -6.36 27.51 4.22
N SER A 148 -5.13 26.98 4.29
CA SER A 148 -4.44 26.35 3.16
C SER A 148 -4.89 24.90 2.93
N TYR A 149 -5.10 24.10 3.97
CA TYR A 149 -5.27 22.64 3.85
C TYR A 149 -6.63 22.09 4.29
N SER A 150 -7.56 22.93 4.71
CA SER A 150 -8.92 22.51 5.09
C SER A 150 -9.99 23.39 4.43
N MET A 151 -11.19 22.83 4.24
CA MET A 151 -12.32 23.59 3.71
C MET A 151 -12.73 24.70 4.69
N GLN A 152 -12.73 25.93 4.18
CA GLN A 152 -13.04 27.10 5.00
C GLN A 152 -14.54 27.19 5.24
N VAL A 153 -14.97 27.27 6.49
CA VAL A 153 -16.36 27.55 6.84
C VAL A 153 -16.48 29.05 7.06
N HIS A 154 -17.33 29.70 6.29
CA HIS A 154 -17.54 31.15 6.35
C HIS A 154 -18.72 31.53 7.24
N GLY A 155 -19.75 30.68 7.28
CA GLY A 155 -21.02 31.06 7.88
C GLY A 155 -22.04 29.96 8.00
N TYR A 156 -23.23 30.35 8.46
CA TYR A 156 -24.43 29.54 8.41
C TYR A 156 -25.66 30.41 8.11
N VAL A 157 -26.71 29.77 7.60
CA VAL A 157 -28.05 30.33 7.44
C VAL A 157 -29.01 29.54 8.33
N CYS A 158 -29.80 30.25 9.12
CA CYS A 158 -30.82 29.70 9.99
C CYS A 158 -32.21 30.04 9.40
N PRO A 159 -33.18 29.12 9.39
CA PRO A 159 -34.52 29.41 8.88
C PRO A 159 -35.21 30.43 9.79
N GLN A 160 -35.95 31.37 9.19
CA GLN A 160 -36.61 32.49 9.88
C GLN A 160 -38.10 32.22 10.17
N THR A 161 -38.68 31.14 9.64
CA THR A 161 -40.11 30.83 9.73
C THR A 161 -40.37 29.47 10.37
N MET A 162 -41.37 29.41 11.26
CA MET A 162 -41.78 28.19 12.00
C MET A 162 -42.11 26.99 11.09
N ASP A 163 -42.47 27.22 9.82
CA ASP A 163 -42.79 26.14 8.86
C ASP A 163 -41.56 25.43 8.24
N ASP A 164 -40.35 25.96 8.42
CA ASP A 164 -39.10 25.40 7.89
C ASP A 164 -38.14 24.97 9.03
N GLU A 165 -38.74 24.54 10.15
CA GLU A 165 -38.14 24.12 11.44
C GLU A 165 -37.01 23.05 11.33
N GLY A 166 -36.75 22.54 10.13
CA GLY A 166 -35.85 21.42 9.87
C GLY A 166 -34.64 21.69 8.99
N SER A 167 -34.34 22.92 8.52
CA SER A 167 -33.23 23.10 7.56
C SER A 167 -32.12 24.05 8.01
N PHE A 168 -30.94 23.51 8.33
CA PHE A 168 -29.73 24.28 8.65
C PHE A 168 -28.82 24.31 7.43
N THR A 169 -28.36 25.48 6.99
CA THR A 169 -27.45 25.58 5.83
C THR A 169 -26.09 26.07 6.27
N LEU A 170 -25.05 25.28 5.98
CA LEU A 170 -23.66 25.64 6.22
C LEU A 170 -23.09 26.34 4.98
N VAL A 171 -22.40 27.46 5.19
CA VAL A 171 -21.75 28.24 4.13
C VAL A 171 -20.25 28.00 4.20
N HIS A 172 -19.66 27.46 3.14
CA HIS A 172 -18.24 27.16 3.07
C HIS A 172 -17.60 27.63 1.75
N GLY A 173 -16.28 27.76 1.73
CA GLY A 173 -15.52 28.22 0.59
C GLY A 173 -15.63 27.28 -0.61
N TYR A 174 -15.62 27.86 -1.80
CA TYR A 174 -15.57 27.10 -3.05
C TYR A 174 -14.13 26.71 -3.39
N HIS A 175 -13.87 25.41 -3.52
CA HIS A 175 -12.54 24.85 -3.77
C HIS A 175 -12.53 23.93 -4.99
N GLY A 176 -13.30 24.29 -6.02
CA GLY A 176 -13.42 23.51 -7.26
C GLY A 176 -14.57 22.50 -7.25
N SER A 177 -14.96 22.09 -8.44
CA SER A 177 -16.16 21.27 -8.69
C SER A 177 -15.97 19.77 -8.48
N PHE A 178 -14.74 19.27 -8.34
CA PHE A 178 -14.43 17.85 -8.26
C PHE A 178 -13.74 17.47 -6.95
N SER A 179 -14.30 16.50 -6.24
CA SER A 179 -13.56 15.78 -5.19
C SER A 179 -12.53 14.82 -5.81
N LEU A 180 -11.56 14.38 -5.03
CA LEU A 180 -10.50 13.48 -5.47
C LEU A 180 -11.07 12.19 -6.06
N ARG A 181 -12.20 11.68 -5.53
CA ARG A 181 -12.92 10.55 -6.14
C ARG A 181 -13.31 10.80 -7.60
N HIS A 182 -13.81 12.00 -7.89
CA HIS A 182 -14.25 12.36 -9.25
C HIS A 182 -13.07 12.53 -10.18
N TRP A 183 -12.00 13.18 -9.71
CA TRP A 183 -10.73 13.26 -10.44
C TRP A 183 -10.24 11.87 -10.85
N LEU A 184 -10.14 10.94 -9.90
CA LEU A 184 -9.65 9.57 -10.18
C LEU A 184 -10.56 8.74 -11.11
N ARG A 185 -11.78 9.20 -11.39
CA ARG A 185 -12.70 8.55 -12.35
C ARG A 185 -12.58 9.10 -13.77
N GLN A 186 -12.00 10.28 -13.95
CA GLN A 186 -11.78 10.84 -15.29
C GLN A 186 -10.69 10.04 -16.03
N ALA A 187 -10.82 9.93 -17.36
CA ALA A 187 -9.80 9.29 -18.19
C ALA A 187 -8.51 10.12 -18.20
N ASP A 188 -8.63 11.43 -18.47
CA ASP A 188 -7.53 12.39 -18.60
C ASP A 188 -7.23 13.19 -17.32
N TRP A 189 -7.41 12.54 -16.17
CA TRP A 189 -7.27 13.21 -14.87
C TRP A 189 -5.86 13.76 -14.65
N LEU A 190 -4.82 13.08 -15.12
CA LEU A 190 -3.43 13.42 -14.83
C LEU A 190 -3.00 14.73 -15.54
N PRO A 191 -3.13 14.89 -16.88
CA PRO A 191 -2.80 16.16 -17.54
C PRO A 191 -3.62 17.34 -17.03
N THR A 192 -4.91 17.11 -16.80
CA THR A 192 -5.84 18.15 -16.33
C THR A 192 -5.48 18.60 -14.90
N LEU A 193 -5.11 17.65 -14.04
CA LEU A 193 -4.72 17.97 -12.67
C LEU A 193 -3.39 18.72 -12.62
N GLU A 194 -2.43 18.36 -13.46
CA GLU A 194 -1.15 19.10 -13.50
C GLU A 194 -1.31 20.53 -13.97
N ALA A 195 -2.16 20.77 -14.97
CA ALA A 195 -2.52 22.12 -15.38
C ALA A 195 -3.19 22.88 -14.23
N THR A 196 -4.07 22.21 -13.46
CA THR A 196 -4.74 22.80 -12.30
C THR A 196 -3.76 23.16 -11.17
N LEU A 197 -2.75 22.31 -10.94
CA LEU A 197 -1.70 22.55 -9.95
C LEU A 197 -0.57 23.45 -10.47
N ALA A 198 -0.60 23.84 -11.75
CA ALA A 198 0.42 24.61 -12.45
C ALA A 198 1.85 24.09 -12.18
N LEU A 199 2.05 22.78 -12.29
CA LEU A 199 3.36 22.17 -12.12
C LEU A 199 4.25 22.50 -13.33
N ASP A 200 5.25 23.36 -13.11
CA ASP A 200 6.24 23.86 -14.08
C ASP A 200 7.31 22.82 -14.48
N GLU A 201 8.01 23.04 -15.61
CA GLU A 201 9.15 22.21 -16.06
C GLU A 201 10.33 22.18 -15.08
N GLU A 202 10.35 23.03 -14.06
CA GLU A 202 11.37 23.04 -13.01
C GLU A 202 10.99 22.17 -11.79
N SER A 203 9.70 22.13 -11.39
CA SER A 203 9.19 21.08 -10.49
C SER A 203 9.25 19.69 -11.14
N VAL A 204 9.04 19.61 -12.47
CA VAL A 204 9.95 18.99 -13.45
C VAL A 204 11.12 18.13 -12.95
N ARG A 205 12.14 18.83 -12.45
CA ARG A 205 13.46 18.26 -12.13
C ARG A 205 13.63 17.95 -10.64
N ARG A 206 12.81 18.54 -9.76
CA ARG A 206 13.02 18.49 -8.29
C ARG A 206 12.61 17.18 -7.63
N VAL A 207 11.79 16.34 -8.27
CA VAL A 207 11.29 15.08 -7.66
C VAL A 207 11.38 13.87 -8.61
N GLY A 208 12.47 13.10 -8.46
CA GLY A 208 12.54 11.66 -8.74
C GLY A 208 13.01 11.23 -10.14
N ASP A 209 13.88 10.22 -10.11
CA ASP A 209 14.68 9.60 -11.19
C ASP A 209 13.87 8.88 -12.30
N ASP A 210 14.49 8.74 -13.49
CA ASP A 210 13.88 8.28 -14.75
C ASP A 210 13.98 6.76 -15.00
N THR A 211 14.48 5.99 -14.03
CA THR A 211 15.07 4.67 -14.32
C THR A 211 14.10 3.48 -14.45
N VAL A 212 12.82 3.56 -14.03
CA VAL A 212 11.87 2.42 -14.10
C VAL A 212 10.44 2.85 -14.45
N GLY A 213 9.88 2.39 -15.58
CA GLY A 213 8.49 2.69 -16.00
C GLY A 213 8.31 3.96 -16.85
N GLY A 214 9.42 4.65 -17.16
CA GLY A 214 9.43 5.79 -18.06
C GLY A 214 8.85 7.10 -17.50
N PRO A 215 8.81 8.17 -18.32
CA PRO A 215 8.42 9.51 -17.89
C PRO A 215 7.00 9.60 -17.34
N ALA A 216 6.06 8.82 -17.88
CA ALA A 216 4.66 8.81 -17.44
C ALA A 216 4.51 8.35 -15.98
N VAL A 217 5.22 7.28 -15.59
CA VAL A 217 5.21 6.76 -14.21
C VAL A 217 5.88 7.75 -13.26
N SER A 218 6.96 8.42 -13.70
CA SER A 218 7.63 9.48 -12.92
C SER A 218 6.71 10.65 -12.66
N ARG A 219 5.99 11.08 -13.70
CA ARG A 219 5.03 12.17 -13.71
C ARG A 219 3.86 11.89 -12.76
N GLN A 220 3.21 10.74 -12.90
CA GLN A 220 2.11 10.34 -12.00
C GLN A 220 2.57 10.22 -10.54
N LEU A 221 3.72 9.61 -10.29
CA LEU A 221 4.27 9.46 -8.94
C LEU A 221 4.53 10.82 -8.27
N ARG A 222 4.97 11.81 -9.03
CA ARG A 222 5.18 13.17 -8.51
C ARG A 222 3.89 13.80 -8.04
N VAL A 223 2.85 13.77 -8.88
CA VAL A 223 1.54 14.31 -8.52
C VAL A 223 1.04 13.63 -7.25
N ILE A 224 1.09 12.30 -7.18
CA ILE A 224 0.66 11.56 -5.99
C ILE A 224 1.46 11.95 -4.73
N ARG A 225 2.78 12.16 -4.83
CA ARG A 225 3.58 12.63 -3.69
C ARG A 225 3.16 14.01 -3.20
N ILE A 226 2.88 14.94 -4.12
CA ILE A 226 2.41 16.29 -3.78
C ILE A 226 1.06 16.20 -3.07
N LEU A 227 0.11 15.47 -3.65
CA LEU A 227 -1.21 15.26 -3.06
C LEU A 227 -1.12 14.62 -1.67
N MET A 228 -0.33 13.56 -1.51
CA MET A 228 -0.13 12.89 -0.23
C MET A 228 0.52 13.80 0.81
N ARG A 229 1.48 14.63 0.41
CA ARG A 229 2.15 15.57 1.30
C ARG A 229 1.18 16.63 1.81
N ASP A 230 0.41 17.25 0.93
CA ASP A 230 -0.58 18.27 1.30
C ASP A 230 -1.64 17.68 2.25
N LEU A 231 -2.13 16.48 1.93
CA LEU A 231 -3.08 15.77 2.77
C LEU A 231 -2.51 15.46 4.16
N LEU A 232 -1.27 14.96 4.23
CA LEU A 232 -0.59 14.69 5.51
C LEU A 232 -0.30 15.97 6.30
N ILE A 233 0.02 17.08 5.65
CA ILE A 233 0.20 18.38 6.32
C ILE A 233 -1.12 18.83 6.96
N GLY A 234 -2.22 18.76 6.21
CA GLY A 234 -3.55 19.12 6.71
C GLY A 234 -4.00 18.25 7.89
N VAL A 235 -3.79 16.93 7.82
CA VAL A 235 -4.14 16.02 8.92
C VAL A 235 -3.19 16.18 10.11
N ASN A 236 -1.88 16.39 9.89
CA ASN A 236 -0.93 16.68 10.95
C ASN A 236 -1.30 17.95 11.72
N TYR A 237 -1.81 18.96 11.02
CA TYR A 237 -2.33 20.17 11.65
C TYR A 237 -3.47 19.82 12.62
N LEU A 238 -4.47 19.02 12.22
CA LEU A 238 -5.55 18.58 13.11
C LEU A 238 -5.01 17.80 14.32
N HIS A 239 -4.16 16.81 14.07
CA HIS A 239 -3.61 15.94 15.12
C HIS A 239 -2.81 16.74 16.16
N SER A 240 -2.03 17.73 15.72
CA SER A 240 -1.27 18.63 16.61
C SER A 240 -2.14 19.57 17.45
N HIS A 241 -3.43 19.71 17.12
CA HIS A 241 -4.41 20.51 17.87
C HIS A 241 -5.40 19.65 18.65
N GLY A 242 -5.11 18.36 18.85
CA GLY A 242 -5.98 17.48 19.65
C GLY A 242 -7.21 16.96 18.92
N LEU A 243 -7.24 17.07 17.58
CA LEU A 243 -8.40 16.72 16.76
C LEU A 243 -8.07 15.60 15.78
N ALA A 244 -8.96 14.62 15.67
CA ALA A 244 -8.95 13.61 14.61
C ALA A 244 -10.07 13.92 13.63
N HIS A 245 -9.82 13.72 12.33
CA HIS A 245 -10.83 13.95 11.31
C HIS A 245 -11.95 12.91 11.36
N THR A 246 -11.61 11.63 11.57
CA THR A 246 -12.49 10.44 11.68
C THR A 246 -13.34 10.09 10.44
N GLU A 247 -13.35 10.95 9.42
CA GLU A 247 -14.08 10.71 8.18
C GLU A 247 -13.23 10.96 6.91
N LEU A 248 -11.95 10.58 6.93
CA LEU A 248 -11.08 10.76 5.76
C LEU A 248 -11.44 9.76 4.65
N ARG A 249 -11.94 10.26 3.53
CA ARG A 249 -12.32 9.48 2.34
C ARG A 249 -12.09 10.30 1.07
N LEU A 250 -12.03 9.65 -0.10
CA LEU A 250 -11.80 10.32 -1.39
C LEU A 250 -12.88 11.35 -1.73
N GLU A 251 -14.09 11.17 -1.20
CA GLU A 251 -15.23 12.08 -1.37
C GLU A 251 -15.03 13.38 -0.59
N ASN A 252 -14.30 13.32 0.52
CA ASN A 252 -14.09 14.42 1.46
C ASN A 252 -12.76 15.14 1.21
N VAL A 253 -12.16 14.97 0.03
CA VAL A 253 -10.88 15.60 -0.33
C VAL A 253 -11.09 16.37 -1.63
N HIS A 254 -10.76 17.67 -1.62
CA HIS A 254 -10.95 18.57 -2.75
C HIS A 254 -9.61 19.15 -3.19
N ILE A 255 -9.51 19.54 -4.45
CA ILE A 255 -8.31 20.16 -5.02
C ILE A 255 -8.67 21.59 -5.35
N SER A 256 -8.11 22.55 -4.61
CA SER A 256 -8.36 23.97 -4.82
C SER A 256 -7.54 24.47 -6.01
N PRO A 257 -8.15 24.92 -7.12
CA PRO A 257 -7.40 25.49 -8.25
C PRO A 257 -6.71 26.81 -7.88
N VAL A 258 -7.29 27.55 -6.93
CA VAL A 258 -6.79 28.84 -6.48
C VAL A 258 -5.52 28.66 -5.66
N ASP A 259 -5.57 27.76 -4.67
CA ASP A 259 -4.45 27.53 -3.77
C ASP A 259 -3.43 26.52 -4.33
N ARG A 260 -3.81 25.79 -5.40
CA ARG A 260 -3.02 24.70 -5.98
C ARG A 260 -2.65 23.60 -4.96
N HIS A 261 -3.51 23.42 -3.95
CA HIS A 261 -3.33 22.48 -2.85
C HIS A 261 -4.57 21.63 -2.64
N ILE A 262 -4.37 20.44 -2.06
CA ILE A 262 -5.47 19.63 -1.52
C ILE A 262 -6.04 20.28 -0.27
N LYS A 263 -7.38 20.26 -0.16
CA LYS A 263 -8.12 20.60 1.04
C LYS A 263 -8.88 19.41 1.59
N VAL A 264 -8.66 19.17 2.88
CA VAL A 264 -9.43 18.22 3.70
C VAL A 264 -10.84 18.76 3.90
N GLY A 265 -11.82 17.88 3.86
CA GLY A 265 -13.23 18.22 3.89
C GLY A 265 -13.73 18.85 5.19
N ILE A 266 -15.05 19.07 5.26
CA ILE A 266 -15.68 19.73 6.41
C ILE A 266 -15.54 18.84 7.64
N LEU A 267 -15.06 19.41 8.73
CA LEU A 267 -14.70 18.73 9.97
C LEU A 267 -15.91 18.43 10.88
N GLY A 268 -17.09 18.19 10.30
CA GLY A 268 -18.34 18.00 11.05
C GLY A 268 -18.37 16.72 11.90
N ASN A 269 -17.52 15.75 11.58
CA ASN A 269 -17.34 14.52 12.36
C ASN A 269 -16.04 14.52 13.19
N ALA A 270 -15.24 15.59 13.14
CA ALA A 270 -13.94 15.59 13.79
C ALA A 270 -14.07 15.38 15.31
N ALA A 271 -13.31 14.42 15.84
CA ALA A 271 -13.31 14.03 17.24
C ALA A 271 -12.22 14.76 18.01
N ASP A 272 -12.57 15.24 19.20
CA ASP A 272 -11.62 15.79 20.16
C ASP A 272 -11.11 14.66 21.06
N PHE A 273 -9.83 14.73 21.39
CA PHE A 273 -9.14 13.81 22.29
C PHE A 273 -8.23 14.56 23.28
N PHE A 274 -8.55 15.82 23.61
CA PHE A 274 -7.83 16.59 24.64
C PHE A 274 -7.99 16.04 26.07
N GLU A 275 -8.93 15.13 26.30
CA GLU A 275 -9.07 14.43 27.58
C GLU A 275 -7.98 13.35 27.72
N ASP A 276 -7.42 13.18 28.93
CA ASP A 276 -6.21 12.42 29.32
C ASP A 276 -6.16 10.92 28.93
N ASP A 277 -7.07 10.44 28.09
CA ASP A 277 -7.07 9.10 27.52
C ASP A 277 -6.13 9.01 26.30
N THR A 278 -4.86 8.75 26.60
CA THR A 278 -3.81 8.53 25.60
C THR A 278 -4.14 7.40 24.63
N ASP A 279 -4.93 6.41 25.06
CA ASP A 279 -5.32 5.27 24.24
C ASP A 279 -6.37 5.70 23.20
N ARG A 280 -7.36 6.49 23.62
CA ARG A 280 -8.34 7.08 22.70
C ARG A 280 -7.68 7.98 21.67
N GLN A 281 -6.78 8.87 22.08
CA GLN A 281 -5.99 9.70 21.17
C GLN A 281 -5.27 8.85 20.12
N GLN A 282 -4.53 7.84 20.58
CA GLN A 282 -3.74 6.96 19.70
C GLN A 282 -4.65 6.20 18.72
N MET A 283 -5.80 5.70 19.18
CA MET A 283 -6.77 4.98 18.34
C MET A 283 -7.36 5.87 17.25
N MET A 284 -7.72 7.11 17.58
CA MET A 284 -8.29 8.07 16.63
C MET A 284 -7.26 8.54 15.58
N ILE A 285 -6.05 8.87 16.01
CA ILE A 285 -4.94 9.20 15.10
C ILE A 285 -4.66 8.02 14.17
N ALA A 286 -4.53 6.82 14.73
CA ALA A 286 -4.28 5.62 13.96
C ALA A 286 -5.40 5.32 12.95
N PHE A 287 -6.66 5.64 13.28
CA PHE A 287 -7.78 5.50 12.36
C PHE A 287 -7.64 6.41 11.14
N ASP A 288 -7.34 7.69 11.36
CA ASP A 288 -7.09 8.65 10.27
C ASP A 288 -5.94 8.20 9.37
N MET A 289 -4.83 7.74 9.97
CA MET A 289 -3.67 7.24 9.22
C MET A 289 -4.02 6.03 8.33
N ARG A 290 -4.89 5.13 8.80
CA ARG A 290 -5.41 4.01 8.00
C ARG A 290 -6.22 4.49 6.80
N CYS A 291 -7.09 5.49 7.01
CA CYS A 291 -7.84 6.11 5.92
C CYS A 291 -6.94 6.80 4.90
N LEU A 292 -5.87 7.46 5.34
CA LEU A 292 -4.84 8.03 4.45
C LEU A 292 -4.15 6.94 3.62
N GLY A 293 -3.86 5.78 4.21
CA GLY A 293 -3.37 4.62 3.46
C GLY A 293 -4.34 4.14 2.38
N PHE A 294 -5.65 4.15 2.65
CA PHE A 294 -6.67 3.82 1.65
C PHE A 294 -6.80 4.87 0.53
N ILE A 295 -6.63 6.15 0.86
CA ILE A 295 -6.59 7.22 -0.13
C ILE A 295 -5.33 7.07 -1.01
N MET A 296 -4.16 6.86 -0.39
CA MET A 296 -2.89 6.63 -1.09
C MET A 296 -2.99 5.46 -2.07
N VAL A 297 -3.44 4.30 -1.61
CA VAL A 297 -3.48 3.10 -2.45
C VAL A 297 -4.45 3.25 -3.62
N LYS A 298 -5.58 3.94 -3.45
CA LYS A 298 -6.55 4.19 -4.52
C LYS A 298 -6.09 5.23 -5.54
N MET A 299 -5.28 6.20 -5.13
CA MET A 299 -4.64 7.12 -6.06
C MET A 299 -3.60 6.40 -6.93
N ILE A 300 -2.89 5.44 -6.36
CA ILE A 300 -1.81 4.72 -7.05
C ILE A 300 -2.35 3.56 -7.89
N LEU A 301 -3.24 2.75 -7.32
CA LEU A 301 -3.87 1.57 -7.92
C LEU A 301 -5.36 1.84 -8.15
N ARG A 302 -5.69 2.35 -9.34
CA ARG A 302 -7.05 2.76 -9.70
C ARG A 302 -8.03 1.59 -9.72
N GLU A 303 -7.55 0.37 -9.86
CA GLU A 303 -8.33 -0.87 -9.78
C GLU A 303 -9.02 -1.01 -8.42
N LEU A 304 -8.44 -0.46 -7.35
CA LEU A 304 -9.04 -0.42 -6.02
C LEU A 304 -10.16 0.62 -5.88
N MET A 305 -10.49 1.35 -6.94
CA MET A 305 -11.73 2.14 -7.00
C MET A 305 -12.96 1.25 -7.22
N ASP A 306 -12.78 0.03 -7.75
CA ASP A 306 -13.84 -0.99 -7.84
C ASP A 306 -14.17 -1.51 -6.42
N PRO A 307 -15.42 -1.37 -5.94
CA PRO A 307 -15.84 -1.88 -4.65
C PRO A 307 -15.57 -3.37 -4.42
N LEU A 308 -15.63 -4.20 -5.47
CA LEU A 308 -15.43 -5.66 -5.36
C LEU A 308 -13.97 -5.97 -5.05
N ILE A 309 -13.05 -5.38 -5.82
CA ILE A 309 -11.60 -5.54 -5.62
C ILE A 309 -11.19 -4.94 -4.27
N PHE A 310 -11.72 -3.76 -3.94
CA PHE A 310 -11.43 -3.12 -2.65
C PHE A 310 -11.95 -3.92 -1.45
N THR A 311 -13.04 -4.68 -1.62
CA THR A 311 -13.54 -5.58 -0.57
C THR A 311 -12.58 -6.74 -0.32
N LYS A 312 -12.00 -7.34 -1.37
CA LYS A 312 -10.94 -8.35 -1.24
C LYS A 312 -9.70 -7.79 -0.53
N PHE A 313 -9.29 -6.57 -0.88
CA PHE A 313 -8.20 -5.87 -0.22
C PHE A 313 -8.48 -5.61 1.27
N LYS A 314 -9.68 -5.17 1.63
CA LYS A 314 -10.06 -5.01 3.05
C LYS A 314 -10.11 -6.34 3.79
N ALA A 315 -10.63 -7.39 3.15
CA ALA A 315 -10.69 -8.73 3.74
C ALA A 315 -9.28 -9.25 4.05
N PHE A 316 -8.32 -9.02 3.15
CA PHE A 316 -6.90 -9.32 3.40
C PHE A 316 -6.40 -8.67 4.71
N LEU A 317 -6.65 -7.38 4.92
CA LEU A 317 -6.21 -6.67 6.12
C LEU A 317 -6.97 -7.12 7.38
N ASN A 318 -8.27 -7.37 7.27
CA ASN A 318 -9.12 -7.73 8.41
C ASN A 318 -8.87 -9.16 8.91
N LYS A 319 -8.36 -10.05 8.05
CA LYS A 319 -7.89 -11.40 8.45
C LYS A 319 -6.62 -11.37 9.30
N GLY A 320 -6.03 -10.19 9.56
CA GLY A 320 -4.81 -10.05 10.34
C GLY A 320 -3.54 -10.33 9.57
N ASN A 321 -3.60 -10.43 8.24
CA ASN A 321 -2.40 -10.54 7.41
C ASN A 321 -1.51 -9.31 7.57
N ASP A 322 -0.20 -9.50 7.52
CA ASP A 322 0.76 -8.42 7.60
C ASP A 322 0.71 -7.56 6.31
N PRO A 323 0.45 -6.24 6.41
CA PRO A 323 0.44 -5.34 5.25
C PRO A 323 1.77 -5.26 4.49
N SER A 324 2.86 -5.72 5.10
CA SER A 324 4.15 -5.84 4.44
C SER A 324 4.08 -6.76 3.21
N CYS A 325 3.18 -7.75 3.22
CA CYS A 325 2.96 -8.70 2.11
C CYS A 325 1.96 -8.21 1.04
N LEU A 326 1.61 -6.92 1.06
CA LEU A 326 0.64 -6.35 0.11
C LEU A 326 1.10 -6.46 -1.35
N ARG A 327 2.40 -6.36 -1.60
CA ARG A 327 2.96 -6.47 -2.96
C ARG A 327 2.63 -7.84 -3.56
N GLU A 328 2.93 -8.91 -2.83
CA GLU A 328 2.73 -10.30 -3.27
C GLU A 328 1.24 -10.63 -3.45
N PHE A 329 0.38 -10.09 -2.57
CA PHE A 329 -1.07 -10.23 -2.67
C PHE A 329 -1.63 -9.52 -3.92
N LEU A 330 -1.23 -8.27 -4.17
CA LEU A 330 -1.76 -7.47 -5.26
C LEU A 330 -1.20 -7.87 -6.63
N LEU A 331 0.06 -8.32 -6.70
CA LEU A 331 0.63 -8.86 -7.94
C LEU A 331 -0.22 -10.02 -8.48
N ARG A 332 -0.62 -10.97 -7.62
CA ARG A 332 -1.49 -12.09 -8.04
C ARG A 332 -2.89 -11.64 -8.45
N THR A 333 -3.39 -10.57 -7.82
CA THR A 333 -4.73 -10.03 -8.12
C THR A 333 -4.76 -9.28 -9.46
N PHE A 334 -3.67 -8.60 -9.84
CA PHE A 334 -3.65 -7.71 -11.01
C PHE A 334 -2.85 -8.23 -12.22
N ASN A 335 -1.89 -9.14 -12.05
CA ASN A 335 -1.04 -9.62 -13.15
C ASN A 335 -1.71 -10.63 -14.10
N MET A 336 -3.00 -10.91 -13.98
CA MET A 336 -3.63 -11.90 -14.85
C MET A 336 -3.79 -11.42 -16.30
N ASN A 337 -3.77 -10.10 -16.60
CA ASN A 337 -4.31 -9.61 -17.88
C ASN A 337 -3.52 -8.53 -18.64
N SER A 338 -2.28 -8.13 -18.25
CA SER A 338 -1.57 -7.06 -19.00
C SER A 338 -0.10 -7.38 -19.30
N SER A 339 0.25 -7.35 -20.59
CA SER A 339 1.63 -7.51 -21.10
C SER A 339 2.59 -6.37 -20.71
N HIS A 340 2.06 -5.20 -20.32
CA HIS A 340 2.85 -4.00 -20.00
C HIS A 340 3.05 -3.77 -18.48
N GLY A 341 2.52 -4.69 -17.64
CA GLY A 341 2.53 -4.56 -16.18
C GLY A 341 1.64 -3.41 -15.67
N ASN A 342 1.33 -3.43 -14.37
CA ASN A 342 0.50 -2.41 -13.74
C ASN A 342 1.35 -1.17 -13.37
N VAL A 343 0.99 0.00 -13.89
CA VAL A 343 1.67 1.28 -13.62
C VAL A 343 1.75 1.57 -12.11
N GLY A 344 0.66 1.36 -11.36
CA GLY A 344 0.63 1.61 -9.92
C GLY A 344 1.57 0.69 -9.14
N LEU A 345 1.72 -0.57 -9.55
CA LEU A 345 2.70 -1.49 -8.93
C LEU A 345 4.14 -1.00 -9.20
N GLN A 346 4.44 -0.60 -10.44
CA GLN A 346 5.74 -0.02 -10.78
C GLN A 346 6.07 1.22 -9.94
N MET A 347 5.07 2.08 -9.69
CA MET A 347 5.23 3.27 -8.84
C MET A 347 5.60 2.92 -7.39
N LEU A 348 5.02 1.87 -6.82
CA LEU A 348 5.30 1.43 -5.46
C LEU A 348 6.65 0.69 -5.35
N ASP A 349 7.06 0.01 -6.42
CA ASP A 349 8.35 -0.69 -6.53
C ASP A 349 9.56 0.25 -6.71
N ARG A 350 9.32 1.51 -7.10
CA ARG A 350 10.37 2.54 -7.20
C ARG A 350 11.01 2.86 -5.85
N ASN A 351 12.21 3.43 -5.91
CA ASN A 351 13.02 3.77 -4.74
C ASN A 351 13.15 2.58 -3.78
N TRP A 352 13.47 1.40 -4.33
CA TRP A 352 13.66 0.15 -3.58
C TRP A 352 12.43 -0.23 -2.74
N GLY A 353 11.23 -0.06 -3.30
CA GLY A 353 9.98 -0.43 -2.62
C GLY A 353 9.53 0.54 -1.53
N ALA A 354 10.02 1.78 -1.48
CA ALA A 354 9.65 2.75 -0.44
C ALA A 354 8.14 3.04 -0.41
N GLY A 355 7.44 2.97 -1.56
CA GLY A 355 6.00 3.15 -1.62
C GLY A 355 5.25 2.06 -0.87
N TRP A 356 5.66 0.80 -1.08
CA TRP A 356 5.14 -0.34 -0.34
C TRP A 356 5.40 -0.24 1.15
N HIS A 357 6.58 0.22 1.55
CA HIS A 357 6.91 0.40 2.98
C HIS A 357 5.97 1.42 3.63
N LEU A 358 5.83 2.62 3.05
CA LEU A 358 4.93 3.64 3.60
C LEU A 358 3.49 3.13 3.68
N LEU A 359 3.02 2.47 2.62
CA LEU A 359 1.68 1.93 2.59
C LEU A 359 1.47 0.90 3.70
N SER A 360 2.44 -0.01 3.90
CA SER A 360 2.37 -1.03 4.95
C SER A 360 2.25 -0.42 6.35
N LEU A 361 2.94 0.69 6.61
CA LEU A 361 2.89 1.41 7.88
C LEU A 361 1.59 2.21 8.05
N LEU A 362 1.04 2.79 6.98
CA LEU A 362 -0.24 3.51 7.03
C LEU A 362 -1.40 2.56 7.35
N VAL A 363 -1.38 1.35 6.77
CA VAL A 363 -2.47 0.36 6.93
C VAL A 363 -2.14 -0.76 7.90
N ALA A 364 -1.14 -0.57 8.77
CA ALA A 364 -0.74 -1.55 9.79
C ALA A 364 -1.96 -2.02 10.60
N THR A 365 -2.06 -3.34 10.83
CA THR A 365 -3.22 -3.95 11.51
C THR A 365 -3.39 -3.38 12.91
N ARG A 366 -2.29 -3.35 13.68
CA ARG A 366 -2.24 -2.78 15.03
C ARG A 366 -2.15 -1.25 14.99
N PRO A 367 -3.04 -0.52 15.69
CA PRO A 367 -3.01 0.94 15.78
C PRO A 367 -1.67 1.52 16.28
N LEU A 368 -1.01 0.84 17.22
CA LEU A 368 0.29 1.24 17.78
C LEU A 368 1.44 1.19 16.77
N ASN A 369 1.32 0.33 15.76
CA ASN A 369 2.34 0.18 14.71
C ASN A 369 2.10 1.11 13.53
N ARG A 370 1.00 1.87 13.51
CA ARG A 370 0.71 2.80 12.41
C ARG A 370 1.56 4.05 12.54
N ILE A 371 2.21 4.41 11.45
CA ILE A 371 3.03 5.63 11.35
C ILE A 371 2.20 6.88 11.61
N ARG A 372 2.76 7.86 12.33
CA ARG A 372 2.12 9.17 12.57
C ARG A 372 2.37 10.14 11.40
N CYS A 373 1.58 11.21 11.25
CA CYS A 373 1.72 12.13 10.11
C CYS A 373 3.12 12.72 9.96
N LEU A 374 3.72 13.17 11.08
CA LEU A 374 5.06 13.77 11.07
C LEU A 374 6.14 12.80 10.56
N GLU A 375 6.05 11.54 10.97
CA GLU A 375 6.96 10.48 10.52
C GLU A 375 6.71 10.13 9.04
N ALA A 376 5.44 10.05 8.64
CA ALA A 376 5.05 9.80 7.25
C ALA A 376 5.58 10.91 6.31
N LEU A 377 5.51 12.17 6.72
CA LEU A 377 6.06 13.31 5.96
C LEU A 377 7.58 13.20 5.74
N ARG A 378 8.30 12.59 6.68
CA ARG A 378 9.75 12.32 6.58
C ARG A 378 10.06 11.03 5.82
N HIS A 379 9.06 10.30 5.36
CA HIS A 379 9.29 9.02 4.71
C HIS A 379 9.96 9.19 3.32
N PRO A 380 10.96 8.36 2.97
CA PRO A 380 11.69 8.47 1.69
C PRO A 380 10.80 8.43 0.43
N PHE A 381 9.64 7.77 0.53
CA PHE A 381 8.64 7.78 -0.54
C PHE A 381 8.14 9.19 -0.88
N LEU A 382 7.93 10.07 0.10
CA LEU A 382 7.41 11.43 -0.11
C LEU A 382 8.52 12.45 -0.35
N CYS A 383 9.68 12.27 0.29
CA CYS A 383 10.82 13.17 0.15
C CYS A 383 11.58 13.00 -1.18
N GLY A 384 11.49 11.81 -1.79
CA GLY A 384 12.23 11.47 -3.00
C GLY A 384 13.73 11.24 -2.76
N PRO A 385 14.48 10.76 -3.76
CA PRO A 385 15.87 10.32 -3.58
C PRO A 385 16.86 11.47 -3.34
N ARG A 386 16.47 12.72 -3.67
CA ARG A 386 17.33 13.91 -3.52
C ARG A 386 17.33 14.46 -2.09
N TRP A 387 16.33 14.13 -1.29
CA TRP A 387 16.26 14.53 0.11
C TRP A 387 16.99 13.50 0.98
N ARG A 388 18.08 13.94 1.61
CA ARG A 388 18.86 13.14 2.56
C ARG A 388 18.14 13.08 3.91
N VAL A 389 17.06 12.31 3.97
CA VAL A 389 16.56 11.85 5.27
C VAL A 389 17.53 10.77 5.74
N ASN A 390 18.02 10.83 6.98
CA ASN A 390 18.78 9.72 7.55
C ASN A 390 17.84 8.51 7.62
N PRO A 391 18.01 7.48 6.77
CA PRO A 391 17.09 6.36 6.74
C PRO A 391 17.22 5.57 8.03
N SER A 392 16.08 5.15 8.61
CA SER A 392 16.10 4.20 9.71
C SER A 392 16.68 2.85 9.26
N MET A 393 17.16 2.05 10.20
CA MET A 393 17.63 0.69 9.88
C MET A 393 16.52 -0.14 9.23
N ASP A 394 15.27 0.09 9.61
CA ASP A 394 14.11 -0.64 9.11
C ASP A 394 13.88 -0.40 7.61
N ILE A 395 13.98 0.86 7.16
CA ILE A 395 13.84 1.17 5.73
C ILE A 395 15.03 0.64 4.93
N ILE A 396 16.25 0.63 5.48
CA ILE A 396 17.41 0.04 4.79
C ILE A 396 17.18 -1.46 4.57
N ARG A 397 16.77 -2.17 5.62
CA ARG A 397 16.43 -3.61 5.55
C ARG A 397 15.31 -3.87 4.55
N TRP A 398 14.26 -3.04 4.61
CA TRP A 398 13.16 -3.09 3.66
C TRP A 398 13.65 -2.97 2.22
N SER A 399 14.46 -1.95 1.93
CA SER A 399 15.00 -1.67 0.61
C SER A 399 15.89 -2.77 0.07
N LEU A 400 16.75 -3.36 0.91
CA LEU A 400 17.57 -4.52 0.54
C LEU A 400 16.67 -5.72 0.17
N GLY A 401 15.69 -6.04 1.01
CA GLY A 401 14.78 -7.15 0.78
C GLY A 401 13.91 -6.99 -0.47
N SER A 402 13.30 -5.81 -0.64
CA SER A 402 12.51 -5.49 -1.84
C SER A 402 13.34 -5.54 -3.12
N THR A 403 14.61 -5.10 -3.06
CA THR A 403 15.50 -5.18 -4.23
C THR A 403 15.90 -6.63 -4.52
N ALA A 404 16.16 -7.43 -3.49
CA ALA A 404 16.45 -8.85 -3.66
C ALA A 404 15.28 -9.58 -4.34
N VAL A 405 14.05 -9.40 -3.85
CA VAL A 405 12.84 -10.00 -4.44
C VAL A 405 12.66 -9.57 -5.90
N ARG A 406 12.84 -8.28 -6.20
CA ARG A 406 12.73 -7.78 -7.58
C ARG A 406 13.79 -8.35 -8.52
N ILE A 407 15.06 -8.41 -8.08
CA ILE A 407 16.11 -9.07 -8.88
C ILE A 407 15.70 -10.52 -9.17
N THR A 408 15.13 -11.21 -8.17
CA THR A 408 14.76 -12.62 -8.33
C THR A 408 13.57 -12.86 -9.26
N GLU A 409 12.58 -11.96 -9.25
CA GLU A 409 11.38 -12.12 -10.07
C GLU A 409 11.52 -11.53 -11.48
N GLU A 410 12.32 -10.47 -11.67
CA GLU A 410 12.37 -9.71 -12.93
C GLU A 410 13.65 -9.98 -13.76
N TYR A 411 14.80 -10.33 -13.15
CA TYR A 411 16.11 -10.08 -13.79
C TYR A 411 17.18 -11.17 -13.72
N ILE A 412 16.91 -12.40 -13.24
CA ILE A 412 18.00 -13.38 -13.11
C ILE A 412 18.34 -14.05 -14.45
N TYR A 413 19.19 -13.39 -15.23
CA TYR A 413 19.82 -14.02 -16.40
C TYR A 413 21.35 -13.81 -16.48
N GLY A 414 21.93 -12.89 -15.70
CA GLY A 414 23.36 -12.56 -15.79
C GLY A 414 24.17 -12.76 -14.51
N HIS A 415 25.49 -12.90 -14.68
CA HIS A 415 26.47 -13.05 -13.59
C HIS A 415 26.49 -11.84 -12.64
N GLN A 416 26.37 -10.62 -13.20
CA GLN A 416 26.37 -9.39 -12.40
C GLN A 416 25.18 -9.31 -11.43
N GLN A 417 23.99 -9.73 -11.85
CA GLN A 417 22.80 -9.75 -10.99
C GLN A 417 22.97 -10.74 -9.83
N ARG A 418 23.61 -11.89 -10.09
CA ARG A 418 23.90 -12.88 -9.02
C ARG A 418 24.89 -12.35 -8.00
N ILE A 419 25.97 -11.68 -8.45
CA ILE A 419 26.93 -11.03 -7.53
C ILE A 419 26.20 -9.98 -6.68
N ARG A 420 25.38 -9.13 -7.29
CA ARG A 420 24.59 -8.13 -6.55
C ARG A 420 23.64 -8.75 -5.53
N LEU A 421 22.94 -9.82 -5.91
CA LEU A 421 22.03 -10.52 -5.02
C LEU A 421 22.76 -11.18 -3.85
N ALA A 422 23.89 -11.83 -4.09
CA ALA A 422 24.74 -12.40 -3.04
C ALA A 422 25.17 -11.32 -2.04
N HIS A 423 25.61 -10.16 -2.55
CA HIS A 423 25.96 -9.01 -1.71
C HIS A 423 24.77 -8.49 -0.88
N PHE A 424 23.57 -8.40 -1.46
CA PHE A 424 22.38 -8.00 -0.70
C PHE A 424 21.99 -9.01 0.38
N LEU A 425 22.12 -10.31 0.10
CA LEU A 425 21.88 -11.36 1.09
C LEU A 425 22.82 -11.19 2.28
N GLU A 426 24.13 -11.01 2.05
CA GLU A 426 25.10 -10.77 3.12
C GLU A 426 24.78 -9.52 3.95
N LEU A 427 24.43 -8.41 3.29
CA LEU A 427 24.01 -7.19 3.99
C LEU A 427 22.76 -7.42 4.85
N MET A 428 21.76 -8.13 4.33
CA MET A 428 20.54 -8.44 5.11
C MET A 428 20.85 -9.32 6.32
N GLU A 429 21.71 -10.32 6.16
CA GLU A 429 22.14 -11.20 7.25
C GLU A 429 22.86 -10.42 8.35
N MET A 430 23.75 -9.48 7.99
CA MET A 430 24.40 -8.58 8.96
C MET A 430 23.40 -7.69 9.70
N LEU A 431 22.34 -7.26 9.00
CA LEU A 431 21.32 -6.39 9.53
C LEU A 431 20.13 -7.15 10.13
N ASN A 432 20.25 -8.46 10.40
CA ASN A 432 19.13 -9.26 10.89
C ASN A 432 18.63 -8.72 12.24
N PRO A 433 17.38 -8.21 12.32
CA PRO A 433 16.80 -7.69 13.56
C PRO A 433 16.46 -8.80 14.57
N TYR A 434 16.28 -10.03 14.09
CA TYR A 434 15.71 -11.15 14.85
C TYR A 434 16.72 -12.29 14.90
N SER A 435 17.82 -12.08 15.60
CA SER A 435 18.87 -13.07 15.73
C SER A 435 18.56 -14.23 16.69
N LYS A 436 17.58 -14.04 17.57
CA LYS A 436 17.24 -14.99 18.65
C LYS A 436 16.12 -15.95 18.21
N PRO A 437 16.20 -17.25 18.54
CA PRO A 437 15.15 -18.23 18.20
C PRO A 437 13.75 -17.84 18.65
N LYS A 438 13.62 -17.17 19.80
CA LYS A 438 12.32 -16.68 20.33
C LYS A 438 11.60 -15.75 19.35
N ASN A 439 12.35 -14.94 18.61
CA ASN A 439 11.78 -13.98 17.66
C ASN A 439 11.30 -14.70 16.39
N TRP A 440 12.01 -15.75 15.96
CA TRP A 440 11.63 -16.58 14.81
C TRP A 440 10.35 -17.35 15.06
N LEU A 441 10.09 -17.82 16.29
CA LEU A 441 8.84 -18.52 16.62
C LEU A 441 7.59 -17.69 16.28
N GLY A 442 7.65 -16.36 16.39
CA GLY A 442 6.53 -15.48 16.05
C GLY A 442 6.38 -15.18 14.55
N LEU A 443 7.46 -15.33 13.76
CA LEU A 443 7.50 -14.90 12.35
C LEU A 443 7.54 -16.07 11.36
N LEU A 444 8.17 -17.17 11.75
CA LEU A 444 8.39 -18.36 10.93
C LEU A 444 7.09 -19.09 10.52
N PRO A 445 6.05 -19.19 11.38
CA PRO A 445 4.81 -19.85 10.99
C PRO A 445 4.12 -19.16 9.80
N GLY A 446 3.65 -19.97 8.87
CA GLY A 446 2.97 -19.52 7.66
C GLY A 446 3.46 -20.24 6.41
N ARG A 447 2.93 -19.82 5.27
CA ARG A 447 3.27 -20.37 3.96
C ARG A 447 4.30 -19.48 3.26
N TRP A 448 5.37 -20.08 2.81
CA TRP A 448 6.50 -19.43 2.15
C TRP A 448 6.67 -19.99 0.74
N ARG A 449 6.91 -19.14 -0.26
CA ARG A 449 7.23 -19.53 -1.64
C ARG A 449 8.73 -19.40 -1.85
N LEU A 450 9.36 -20.43 -2.40
CA LEU A 450 10.77 -20.35 -2.80
C LEU A 450 10.90 -19.41 -4.00
N ALA A 451 11.59 -18.29 -3.81
CA ALA A 451 11.83 -17.30 -4.85
C ALA A 451 13.16 -17.56 -5.58
N TYR A 452 14.21 -17.96 -4.85
CA TYR A 452 15.53 -18.17 -5.43
C TYR A 452 16.43 -19.08 -4.59
N CYS A 453 17.39 -19.74 -5.23
CA CYS A 453 18.48 -20.45 -4.57
C CYS A 453 19.82 -20.09 -5.25
N THR A 454 20.83 -19.73 -4.47
CA THR A 454 22.16 -19.40 -5.02
C THR A 454 22.90 -20.60 -5.58
N GLY A 455 22.65 -21.80 -5.04
CA GLY A 455 23.34 -23.03 -5.42
C GLY A 455 22.78 -23.71 -6.66
N ARG A 456 21.50 -23.46 -7.00
CA ARG A 456 20.81 -24.06 -8.15
C ARG A 456 19.75 -23.11 -8.69
N HIS A 457 19.64 -23.00 -10.01
CA HIS A 457 18.50 -22.30 -10.59
C HIS A 457 17.28 -23.22 -10.64
N VAL A 458 16.17 -22.72 -10.12
CA VAL A 458 14.88 -23.39 -10.24
C VAL A 458 14.29 -23.12 -11.61
N GLY A 459 13.93 -24.18 -12.35
CA GLY A 459 13.17 -24.06 -13.60
C GLY A 459 13.94 -23.55 -14.82
N LEU A 460 15.25 -23.28 -14.73
CA LEU A 460 16.09 -22.90 -15.86
C LEU A 460 17.17 -23.96 -16.08
N THR A 461 17.06 -24.68 -17.19
CA THR A 461 18.07 -25.65 -17.61
C THR A 461 18.30 -25.57 -19.11
N THR A 462 19.56 -25.56 -19.52
CA THR A 462 19.98 -25.68 -20.92
C THR A 462 20.07 -27.14 -21.38
N ARG A 463 19.96 -28.09 -20.44
CA ARG A 463 19.93 -29.52 -20.76
C ARG A 463 18.60 -29.91 -21.42
N GLN A 464 18.64 -30.91 -22.28
CA GLN A 464 17.43 -31.59 -22.75
C GLN A 464 17.09 -32.73 -21.77
N PRO A 465 16.05 -32.59 -20.93
CA PRO A 465 15.70 -33.63 -19.97
C PRO A 465 14.94 -34.78 -20.65
N PRO A 466 15.04 -36.02 -20.13
CA PRO A 466 14.31 -37.17 -20.66
C PRO A 466 12.79 -37.00 -20.54
N SER A 467 12.33 -36.44 -19.43
CA SER A 467 10.96 -35.96 -19.24
C SER A 467 11.00 -34.46 -19.01
N ARG A 468 10.25 -33.69 -19.80
CA ARG A 468 10.18 -32.24 -19.62
C ARG A 468 9.23 -31.90 -18.48
N VAL A 469 9.80 -31.37 -17.42
CA VAL A 469 9.03 -30.92 -16.27
C VAL A 469 9.17 -29.40 -16.13
N LEU A 470 8.03 -28.73 -16.11
CA LEU A 470 7.92 -27.32 -15.77
C LEU A 470 7.57 -27.21 -14.28
N ILE A 471 8.50 -26.71 -13.48
CA ILE A 471 8.28 -26.45 -12.05
C ILE A 471 7.37 -25.22 -11.91
N GLY A 472 6.30 -25.37 -11.13
CA GLY A 472 5.41 -24.29 -10.72
C GLY A 472 5.86 -23.63 -9.42
N ASP A 473 4.93 -23.08 -8.66
CA ASP A 473 5.24 -22.52 -7.35
C ASP A 473 5.61 -23.63 -6.35
N VAL A 474 6.81 -23.51 -5.77
CA VAL A 474 7.33 -24.36 -4.70
C VAL A 474 7.08 -23.67 -3.36
N HIS A 475 6.35 -24.32 -2.46
CA HIS A 475 5.98 -23.76 -1.18
C HIS A 475 6.57 -24.55 0.00
N LEU A 476 6.92 -23.83 1.07
CA LEU A 476 7.25 -24.36 2.38
C LEU A 476 6.23 -23.81 3.38
N THR A 477 5.36 -24.66 3.88
CA THR A 477 4.39 -24.32 4.93
C THR A 477 4.96 -24.75 6.26
N ILE A 478 5.06 -23.82 7.22
CA ILE A 478 5.53 -24.11 8.58
C ILE A 478 4.37 -23.88 9.53
N THR A 479 4.03 -24.90 10.30
CA THR A 479 2.95 -24.85 11.30
C THR A 479 3.50 -25.02 12.69
N GLN A 480 3.05 -24.15 13.59
CA GLN A 480 3.37 -24.24 15.01
C GLN A 480 2.26 -24.98 15.75
N PRO A 481 2.57 -26.11 16.42
CA PRO A 481 1.62 -26.74 17.32
C PRO A 481 1.28 -25.83 18.50
N SER A 482 0.03 -25.91 18.99
CA SER A 482 -0.53 -25.03 20.04
C SER A 482 0.21 -25.06 21.38
N LYS A 483 1.09 -26.05 21.61
CA LYS A 483 1.91 -26.18 22.83
C LYS A 483 3.34 -25.70 22.59
N THR A 484 3.81 -24.78 23.43
CA THR A 484 5.11 -24.07 23.37
C THR A 484 6.37 -24.94 23.40
N LYS A 485 6.26 -26.26 23.56
CA LYS A 485 7.39 -27.22 23.61
C LYS A 485 7.38 -28.28 22.50
N GLN A 486 6.35 -28.34 21.67
CA GLN A 486 6.29 -29.32 20.58
C GLN A 486 7.16 -28.88 19.39
N PRO A 487 7.81 -29.83 18.67
CA PRO A 487 8.56 -29.50 17.46
C PRO A 487 7.62 -28.88 16.41
N LEU A 488 8.14 -27.92 15.65
CA LEU A 488 7.42 -27.34 14.52
C LEU A 488 7.28 -28.40 13.44
N SER A 489 6.16 -28.41 12.72
CA SER A 489 6.04 -29.21 11.51
C SER A 489 6.22 -28.33 10.28
N PHE A 490 6.79 -28.92 9.23
CA PHE A 490 6.81 -28.30 7.91
C PHE A 490 6.24 -29.24 6.86
N THR A 491 5.70 -28.61 5.82
CA THR A 491 5.23 -29.27 4.60
C THR A 491 5.80 -28.52 3.40
N SER A 492 6.63 -29.19 2.61
CA SER A 492 7.11 -28.69 1.31
C SER A 492 6.15 -29.17 0.21
N ASP A 493 5.44 -28.25 -0.43
CA ASP A 493 4.51 -28.51 -1.52
C ASP A 493 5.13 -28.05 -2.86
N VAL A 494 5.42 -29.00 -3.73
CA VAL A 494 5.97 -28.76 -5.05
C VAL A 494 4.92 -29.08 -6.12
N ASN A 495 4.44 -28.06 -6.83
CA ASN A 495 3.58 -28.26 -7.99
C ASN A 495 4.41 -28.23 -9.27
N PHE A 496 4.14 -29.11 -10.22
CA PHE A 496 4.82 -29.14 -11.51
C PHE A 496 3.90 -29.65 -12.62
N ARG A 497 4.30 -29.41 -13.87
CA ARG A 497 3.62 -29.92 -15.06
C ARG A 497 4.58 -30.71 -15.92
N VAL A 498 4.18 -31.92 -16.31
CA VAL A 498 4.92 -32.75 -17.25
C VAL A 498 4.43 -32.42 -18.65
N LEU A 499 5.31 -31.89 -19.48
CA LEU A 499 4.98 -31.46 -20.85
C LEU A 499 5.04 -32.68 -21.78
N VAL A 500 4.01 -32.81 -22.63
CA VAL A 500 3.88 -33.91 -23.58
C VAL A 500 4.38 -33.44 -24.95
N GLY A 501 5.18 -34.25 -25.63
CA GLY A 501 5.69 -33.97 -26.98
C GLY A 501 7.18 -33.68 -27.06
N LYS A 502 7.70 -33.48 -28.28
CA LYS A 502 9.12 -33.27 -28.59
C LYS A 502 9.59 -31.81 -28.54
N ASP A 503 8.68 -30.83 -28.53
CA ASP A 503 8.99 -29.39 -28.46
C ASP A 503 8.49 -28.75 -27.15
N TRP A 504 8.99 -27.57 -26.79
CA TRP A 504 8.45 -26.80 -25.66
C TRP A 504 7.15 -26.14 -26.13
N PRO A 505 5.97 -26.62 -25.71
CA PRO A 505 4.73 -26.10 -26.23
C PRO A 505 4.54 -24.67 -25.74
N HIS A 506 4.18 -23.77 -26.65
CA HIS A 506 4.02 -22.34 -26.34
C HIS A 506 2.95 -22.08 -25.27
N ASP A 507 1.93 -22.94 -25.22
CA ASP A 507 0.83 -22.90 -24.25
C ASP A 507 1.19 -23.47 -22.87
N LYS A 508 2.37 -24.12 -22.74
CA LYS A 508 2.84 -24.80 -21.51
C LYS A 508 1.80 -25.77 -20.94
N ILE A 509 1.01 -26.39 -21.82
CA ILE A 509 0.02 -27.41 -21.44
C ILE A 509 0.74 -28.72 -21.14
N GLY A 510 0.30 -29.40 -20.09
CA GLY A 510 0.89 -30.65 -19.64
C GLY A 510 0.10 -31.31 -18.52
N ILE A 511 0.54 -32.50 -18.13
CA ILE A 511 -0.08 -33.31 -17.08
C ILE A 511 0.37 -32.77 -15.72
N HIS A 512 -0.57 -32.54 -14.82
CA HIS A 512 -0.28 -31.99 -13.50
C HIS A 512 0.33 -33.05 -12.57
N GLY A 513 1.35 -32.65 -11.81
CA GLY A 513 1.94 -33.45 -10.74
C GLY A 513 2.15 -32.61 -9.49
N LYS A 514 2.05 -33.25 -8.33
CA LYS A 514 2.29 -32.66 -7.02
C LYS A 514 3.19 -33.57 -6.20
N LEU A 515 4.24 -33.00 -5.62
CA LEU A 515 5.09 -33.67 -4.65
C LEU A 515 4.98 -32.96 -3.31
N VAL A 516 4.75 -33.72 -2.24
CA VAL A 516 4.60 -33.21 -0.88
C VAL A 516 5.64 -33.88 0.02
N VAL A 517 6.33 -33.09 0.83
CA VAL A 517 7.29 -33.59 1.82
C VAL A 517 6.91 -33.06 3.19
N ASN A 518 6.73 -33.95 4.17
CA ASN A 518 6.37 -33.60 5.54
C ASN A 518 7.47 -34.01 6.50
N SER A 519 7.76 -33.18 7.50
CA SER A 519 8.62 -33.57 8.63
C SER A 519 8.48 -32.57 9.78
N THR A 520 9.12 -32.87 10.92
CA THR A 520 9.14 -32.02 12.11
C THR A 520 10.55 -31.57 12.45
N PHE A 521 10.68 -30.40 13.08
CA PHE A 521 11.97 -29.84 13.44
C PHE A 521 11.93 -28.98 14.71
N ARG A 522 13.11 -28.75 15.29
CA ARG A 522 13.31 -27.86 16.45
C ARG A 522 14.23 -26.69 16.10
N LEU A 523 13.91 -25.51 16.63
CA LEU A 523 14.73 -24.30 16.52
C LEU A 523 15.67 -24.19 17.72
N THR A 524 16.96 -24.03 17.47
CA THR A 524 17.99 -23.84 18.49
C THR A 524 18.85 -22.62 18.16
N SER A 525 19.48 -22.00 19.17
CA SER A 525 20.40 -20.90 18.91
C SER A 525 21.73 -21.45 18.39
N GLY A 526 22.28 -20.83 17.36
CA GLY A 526 23.59 -21.12 16.79
C GLY A 526 24.40 -19.85 16.56
N LYS A 527 25.67 -20.02 16.21
CA LYS A 527 26.57 -18.96 15.76
C LYS A 527 27.17 -19.38 14.43
N ARG A 528 27.19 -18.47 13.46
CA ARG A 528 27.91 -18.63 12.20
C ARG A 528 29.12 -17.74 12.25
N HIS A 529 30.31 -18.33 12.19
CA HIS A 529 31.54 -17.58 12.06
C HIS A 529 31.65 -17.08 10.62
N TYR A 530 32.02 -15.80 10.45
CA TYR A 530 32.59 -15.41 9.17
C TYR A 530 33.89 -16.18 9.03
N ILE A 531 34.08 -16.84 7.90
CA ILE A 531 35.35 -17.46 7.57
C ILE A 531 36.38 -16.32 7.67
N LYS A 532 37.24 -16.39 8.69
CA LYS A 532 38.55 -15.74 8.58
C LYS A 532 39.23 -16.55 7.49
N ASP A 533 39.76 -15.88 6.47
CA ASP A 533 40.69 -16.53 5.56
C ASP A 533 41.76 -17.16 6.46
N GLU A 534 41.67 -18.48 6.63
CA GLU A 534 42.78 -19.23 7.17
C GLU A 534 43.90 -19.03 6.16
N GLU A 535 45.06 -18.62 6.66
CA GLU A 535 46.32 -18.59 5.93
C GLU A 535 46.64 -20.02 5.44
N ASN A 536 45.95 -20.47 4.40
CA ASN A 536 46.21 -21.72 3.71
C ASN A 536 46.87 -21.34 2.39
N GLU A 537 48.21 -21.33 2.39
CA GLU A 537 49.07 -21.01 1.25
C GLU A 537 48.91 -21.94 0.02
N ASN A 538 47.95 -22.88 -0.02
CA ASN A 538 47.96 -23.96 -1.03
C ASN A 538 46.62 -24.29 -1.70
N LEU A 539 45.77 -23.31 -2.03
CA LEU A 539 44.66 -23.51 -2.98
C LEU A 539 44.55 -22.38 -4.02
N PRO A 540 44.35 -22.69 -5.33
CA PRO A 540 44.22 -21.65 -6.35
C PRO A 540 42.96 -20.80 -6.16
N PRO A 541 43.05 -19.46 -6.31
CA PRO A 541 41.94 -18.55 -6.05
C PRO A 541 41.02 -18.48 -7.28
N ALA A 542 39.99 -19.31 -7.33
CA ALA A 542 39.01 -19.25 -8.44
C ALA A 542 37.58 -18.87 -8.03
N PHE A 543 37.20 -18.88 -6.75
CA PHE A 543 35.80 -18.59 -6.37
C PHE A 543 35.56 -17.82 -5.06
N ALA A 544 36.60 -17.35 -4.37
CA ALA A 544 36.44 -16.46 -3.22
C ALA A 544 36.28 -15.02 -3.70
N THR A 545 35.04 -14.56 -3.83
CA THR A 545 34.75 -13.19 -4.26
C THR A 545 35.22 -12.17 -3.22
N ASN A 546 36.16 -11.29 -3.62
CA ASN A 546 36.60 -10.03 -3.01
C ASN A 546 35.48 -9.02 -2.60
N ALA A 547 34.21 -9.43 -2.62
CA ALA A 547 33.06 -8.63 -2.24
C ALA A 547 32.98 -8.43 -0.71
N GLN A 548 33.38 -9.43 0.07
CA GLN A 548 33.30 -9.43 1.53
C GLN A 548 34.24 -8.39 2.17
N GLU A 549 35.51 -8.37 1.80
CA GLU A 549 36.46 -7.32 2.23
C GLU A 549 36.00 -5.92 1.78
N SER A 550 35.45 -5.81 0.57
CA SER A 550 34.94 -4.53 0.05
C SER A 550 33.73 -4.03 0.85
N ALA A 551 32.85 -4.94 1.30
CA ALA A 551 31.68 -4.64 2.11
C ALA A 551 32.10 -4.20 3.52
N ILE A 552 33.01 -4.95 4.15
CA ILE A 552 33.57 -4.63 5.46
C ILE A 552 34.32 -3.29 5.43
N LYS A 553 35.15 -3.05 4.41
CA LYS A 553 35.89 -1.79 4.23
C LYS A 553 34.94 -0.60 3.99
N LYS A 554 33.85 -0.79 3.24
CA LYS A 554 32.80 0.26 3.04
C LYS A 554 31.97 0.53 4.30
N LEU A 555 31.66 -0.51 5.09
CA LEU A 555 30.94 -0.42 6.37
C LEU A 555 31.82 0.17 7.49
N SER A 556 33.14 0.07 7.38
CA SER A 556 34.09 0.67 8.32
C SER A 556 34.23 2.20 8.19
N GLY A 557 33.67 2.79 7.13
CA GLY A 557 33.73 4.24 6.86
C GLY A 557 32.94 5.07 7.87
N ASN A 558 33.41 6.30 8.13
CA ASN A 558 32.88 7.21 9.17
C ASN A 558 31.34 7.45 9.14
N LYS A 559 30.68 7.23 7.99
CA LYS A 559 29.21 7.35 7.85
C LYS A 559 28.45 6.16 8.47
N TRP A 560 28.95 4.94 8.31
CA TRP A 560 28.31 3.72 8.81
C TRP A 560 28.64 3.46 10.28
N ARG A 561 29.81 3.91 10.73
CA ARG A 561 30.25 3.83 12.14
C ARG A 561 29.35 4.58 13.13
N LYS A 562 28.54 5.54 12.65
CA LYS A 562 27.51 6.25 13.45
C LYS A 562 26.13 5.57 13.41
N ALA A 563 25.85 4.76 12.39
CA ALA A 563 24.56 4.10 12.17
C ALA A 563 24.51 2.68 12.77
N LEU A 564 25.65 1.97 12.76
CA LEU A 564 25.84 0.75 13.53
C LEU A 564 26.30 1.13 14.94
N GLN A 565 25.55 0.71 15.97
CA GLN A 565 25.98 0.85 17.37
C GLN A 565 27.21 -0.02 17.71
N GLN A 566 27.67 -0.86 16.78
CA GLN A 566 28.86 -1.70 16.94
C GLN A 566 30.06 -1.10 16.19
N ARG A 567 31.17 -0.91 16.91
CA ARG A 567 32.42 -0.31 16.39
C ARG A 567 33.22 -1.24 15.47
N GLU A 568 32.91 -2.55 15.49
CA GLU A 568 33.52 -3.57 14.66
C GLU A 568 32.44 -4.48 14.06
N PRO A 569 32.60 -4.96 12.81
CA PRO A 569 31.71 -5.98 12.25
C PRO A 569 31.76 -7.24 13.14
N PRO A 570 30.63 -7.90 13.43
CA PRO A 570 30.62 -9.05 14.31
C PRO A 570 31.42 -10.19 13.69
N SER A 571 32.34 -10.77 14.45
CA SER A 571 33.14 -11.94 14.08
C SER A 571 32.30 -13.21 13.84
N SER A 572 31.06 -13.20 14.32
CA SER A 572 30.07 -14.24 14.06
C SER A 572 28.66 -13.64 14.03
N LEU A 573 27.82 -14.06 13.08
CA LEU A 573 26.40 -13.75 13.11
C LEU A 573 25.65 -14.76 13.99
N PRO A 574 24.75 -14.29 14.87
CA PRO A 574 23.80 -15.17 15.53
C PRO A 574 22.82 -15.74 14.52
N VAL A 575 22.59 -17.05 14.57
CA VAL A 575 21.72 -17.76 13.61
C VAL A 575 20.83 -18.74 14.34
N VAL A 576 19.70 -19.09 13.75
CA VAL A 576 18.83 -20.15 14.28
C VAL A 576 19.14 -21.46 13.55
N LYS A 577 19.53 -22.51 14.29
CA LYS A 577 19.78 -23.84 13.76
C LYS A 577 18.49 -24.66 13.75
N LEU A 578 18.24 -25.34 12.63
CA LEU A 578 17.09 -26.20 12.39
C LEU A 578 17.55 -27.66 12.56
N VAL A 579 16.89 -28.42 13.44
CA VAL A 579 17.18 -29.84 13.67
C VAL A 579 15.96 -30.66 13.26
N SER A 580 16.06 -31.38 12.14
CA SER A 580 14.96 -32.16 11.52
C SER A 580 14.85 -33.58 12.10
N SER A 581 13.64 -34.13 12.09
CA SER A 581 13.32 -35.55 12.35
C SER A 581 13.02 -36.29 11.03
N ASP A 582 12.44 -37.50 11.13
CA ASP A 582 11.98 -38.34 10.01
C ASP A 582 11.22 -37.57 8.93
N ILE A 583 11.39 -38.00 7.68
CA ILE A 583 10.92 -37.31 6.47
C ILE A 583 10.01 -38.23 5.66
N ASP A 584 8.76 -37.79 5.48
CA ASP A 584 7.77 -38.46 4.66
C ASP A 584 7.65 -37.76 3.30
N VAL A 585 7.76 -38.52 2.21
CA VAL A 585 7.68 -37.99 0.84
C VAL A 585 6.51 -38.67 0.11
N THR A 586 5.61 -37.88 -0.47
CA THR A 586 4.44 -38.35 -1.21
C THR A 586 4.38 -37.70 -2.60
N LEU A 587 4.23 -38.52 -3.64
CA LEU A 587 4.06 -38.07 -5.02
C LEU A 587 2.65 -38.38 -5.52
N VAL A 588 2.03 -37.39 -6.16
CA VAL A 588 0.74 -37.52 -6.84
C VAL A 588 0.92 -37.09 -8.30
N LEU A 589 0.62 -37.99 -9.23
CA LEU A 589 0.62 -37.73 -10.67
C LEU A 589 -0.78 -37.96 -11.22
N ASN A 590 -1.22 -37.08 -12.13
CA ASN A 590 -2.49 -37.27 -12.81
C ASN A 590 -2.37 -38.31 -13.94
N GLU A 591 -3.50 -38.92 -14.30
CA GLU A 591 -3.62 -39.82 -15.45
C GLU A 591 -3.18 -39.11 -16.76
N PRO A 592 -2.50 -39.81 -17.68
CA PRO A 592 -2.16 -41.24 -17.67
C PRO A 592 -0.84 -41.62 -16.95
N LEU A 593 -0.06 -40.65 -16.47
CA LEU A 593 1.27 -40.89 -15.88
C LEU A 593 1.24 -41.62 -14.53
N SER A 594 0.09 -41.68 -13.88
CA SER A 594 -0.15 -42.50 -12.67
C SER A 594 0.01 -44.00 -12.91
N LYS A 595 -0.13 -44.47 -14.16
CA LYS A 595 -0.08 -45.90 -14.52
C LYS A 595 1.30 -46.36 -14.98
N ASP A 596 2.22 -45.44 -15.26
CA ASP A 596 3.55 -45.73 -15.78
C ASP A 596 4.62 -45.40 -14.71
N ILE A 597 5.13 -46.46 -14.07
CA ILE A 597 6.11 -46.35 -12.98
C ILE A 597 7.45 -45.81 -13.49
N GLU A 598 7.89 -46.19 -14.70
CA GLU A 598 9.18 -45.75 -15.25
C GLU A 598 9.12 -44.27 -15.62
N ALA A 599 8.04 -43.83 -16.26
CA ALA A 599 7.82 -42.42 -16.55
C ALA A 599 7.71 -41.59 -15.25
N ALA A 600 7.03 -42.12 -14.22
CA ALA A 600 6.94 -41.47 -12.91
C ALA A 600 8.33 -41.31 -12.25
N GLN A 601 9.19 -42.33 -12.32
CA GLN A 601 10.56 -42.26 -11.81
C GLN A 601 11.41 -41.21 -12.55
N SER A 602 11.33 -41.17 -13.89
CA SER A 602 12.01 -40.16 -14.71
C SER A 602 11.56 -38.73 -14.32
N VAL A 603 10.26 -38.53 -14.13
CA VAL A 603 9.68 -37.26 -13.69
C VAL A 603 10.18 -36.86 -12.31
N VAL A 604 10.21 -37.77 -11.34
CA VAL A 604 10.73 -37.48 -9.98
C VAL A 604 12.20 -37.09 -10.02
N ASN A 605 13.03 -37.82 -10.79
CA ASN A 605 14.44 -37.51 -10.95
C ASN A 605 14.63 -36.12 -11.55
N GLU A 606 13.80 -35.78 -12.55
CA GLU A 606 13.81 -34.45 -13.14
C GLU A 606 13.46 -33.34 -12.14
N VAL A 607 12.41 -33.54 -11.33
CA VAL A 607 12.00 -32.60 -10.28
C VAL A 607 13.12 -32.41 -9.25
N ARG A 608 13.77 -33.50 -8.81
CA ARG A 608 14.91 -33.48 -7.86
C ARG A 608 16.13 -32.75 -8.41
N MET A 609 16.31 -32.75 -9.73
CA MET A 609 17.41 -32.03 -10.39
C MET A 609 17.14 -30.53 -10.46
N GLN A 610 15.90 -30.11 -10.70
CA GLN A 610 15.55 -28.69 -10.84
C GLN A 610 15.35 -27.95 -9.51
N ILE A 611 15.05 -28.66 -8.42
CA ILE A 611 14.75 -28.06 -7.11
C ILE A 611 15.94 -28.26 -6.15
N PRO A 612 16.21 -27.29 -5.24
CA PRO A 612 17.24 -27.47 -4.23
C PRO A 612 16.95 -28.70 -3.34
N PRO A 613 17.96 -29.53 -3.01
CA PRO A 613 17.76 -30.73 -2.21
C PRO A 613 17.18 -30.43 -0.82
N GLU A 614 17.37 -29.22 -0.31
CA GLU A 614 16.82 -28.72 0.94
C GLU A 614 15.28 -28.71 0.93
N MET A 615 14.63 -28.64 -0.22
CA MET A 615 13.16 -28.72 -0.32
C MET A 615 12.62 -30.14 -0.14
N PHE A 616 13.49 -31.15 -0.20
CA PHE A 616 13.16 -32.57 0.05
C PHE A 616 13.69 -33.06 1.38
N ASP A 617 14.77 -32.44 1.87
CA ASP A 617 15.46 -32.86 3.08
C ASP A 617 15.99 -31.64 3.82
N LEU A 618 15.26 -31.22 4.86
CA LEU A 618 15.66 -30.06 5.67
C LEU A 618 16.86 -30.33 6.56
N SER A 619 17.35 -31.58 6.71
CA SER A 619 18.63 -31.82 7.40
C SER A 619 19.79 -31.11 6.69
N LYS A 620 19.61 -30.79 5.40
CA LYS A 620 20.54 -30.01 4.59
C LYS A 620 20.46 -28.51 4.86
N ILE A 621 19.49 -28.02 5.62
CA ILE A 621 19.43 -26.64 6.08
C ILE A 621 20.18 -26.52 7.40
N VAL A 622 21.30 -25.80 7.38
CA VAL A 622 22.12 -25.59 8.58
C VAL A 622 21.48 -24.56 9.48
N CYS A 623 21.02 -23.44 8.91
CA CYS A 623 20.64 -22.30 9.73
C CYS A 623 19.80 -21.23 8.99
N GLY A 624 18.90 -20.57 9.70
CA GLY A 624 18.12 -19.42 9.22
C GLY A 624 18.78 -18.09 9.56
N THR A 625 19.15 -17.31 8.54
CA THR A 625 20.05 -16.15 8.68
C THR A 625 19.35 -14.80 8.64
N TYR A 626 18.19 -14.70 8.00
CA TYR A 626 17.36 -13.49 7.98
C TYR A 626 15.88 -13.88 7.96
N ILE A 627 15.08 -13.17 8.73
CA ILE A 627 13.62 -13.26 8.65
C ILE A 627 13.00 -11.89 8.89
N ASP A 628 12.01 -11.54 8.08
CA ASP A 628 11.02 -10.52 8.39
C ASP A 628 9.62 -11.06 8.05
N SER A 629 8.60 -10.20 8.09
CA SER A 629 7.23 -10.65 7.83
C SER A 629 6.94 -11.01 6.37
N ARG A 630 7.81 -10.63 5.43
CA ARG A 630 7.65 -10.84 3.98
C ARG A 630 8.62 -11.85 3.42
N MET A 631 9.81 -11.97 3.99
CA MET A 631 10.87 -12.78 3.42
C MET A 631 11.69 -13.51 4.48
N MET A 632 12.24 -14.65 4.07
CA MET A 632 13.08 -15.51 4.89
C MET A 632 14.26 -16.00 4.06
N VAL A 633 15.44 -16.03 4.67
CA VAL A 633 16.66 -16.59 4.08
C VAL A 633 17.15 -17.76 4.93
N LEU A 634 17.28 -18.92 4.29
CA LEU A 634 17.81 -20.14 4.90
C LEU A 634 19.12 -20.52 4.22
N ARG A 635 20.12 -20.94 5.00
CA ARG A 635 21.42 -21.42 4.50
C ARG A 635 21.51 -22.93 4.59
N SER A 636 22.01 -23.53 3.54
CA SER A 636 22.25 -24.95 3.45
C SER A 636 23.67 -25.35 3.87
N VAL A 637 23.90 -26.66 3.99
CA VAL A 637 25.20 -27.28 4.32
C VAL A 637 26.30 -26.94 3.30
N ASN A 638 25.93 -26.71 2.04
CA ASN A 638 26.88 -26.33 0.99
C ASN A 638 27.10 -24.80 0.92
N GLY A 639 26.57 -24.04 1.88
CA GLY A 639 26.69 -22.58 1.94
C GLY A 639 25.69 -21.79 1.08
N SER A 640 24.86 -22.47 0.28
CA SER A 640 23.86 -21.83 -0.56
C SER A 640 22.78 -21.14 0.27
N ALA A 641 22.28 -20.02 -0.23
CA ALA A 641 21.15 -19.30 0.35
C ALA A 641 19.87 -19.60 -0.44
N LEU A 642 18.83 -20.02 0.27
CA LEU A 642 17.47 -20.15 -0.22
C LEU A 642 16.68 -18.92 0.24
N LEU A 643 16.17 -18.16 -0.73
CA LEU A 643 15.34 -17.00 -0.51
C LEU A 643 13.87 -17.38 -0.65
N PHE A 644 13.09 -17.07 0.36
CA PHE A 644 11.65 -17.30 0.40
C PHE A 644 10.88 -15.99 0.54
N THR A 645 9.71 -15.91 -0.11
CA THR A 645 8.72 -14.84 0.04
C THR A 645 7.45 -15.38 0.66
N ARG A 646 6.83 -14.65 1.58
CA ARG A 646 5.62 -15.11 2.26
C ARG A 646 4.42 -15.10 1.31
N VAL A 647 3.64 -16.17 1.36
CA VAL A 647 2.39 -16.30 0.63
C VAL A 647 1.25 -16.07 1.59
N CYS A 648 0.51 -14.99 1.38
CA CYS A 648 -0.71 -14.75 2.14
C CYS A 648 -1.88 -15.51 1.50
N SER A 649 -2.72 -16.11 2.34
CA SER A 649 -3.90 -16.85 1.87
C SER A 649 -4.91 -15.88 1.23
N ILE A 650 -5.33 -16.23 0.02
CA ILE A 650 -6.43 -15.55 -0.68
C ILE A 650 -7.77 -16.10 -0.21
N GLU A 651 -7.81 -17.31 0.38
CA GLU A 651 -9.00 -18.12 0.71
C GLU A 651 -10.25 -17.25 0.88
N CYS A 652 -10.99 -17.07 -0.23
CA CYS A 652 -12.16 -16.23 -0.29
C CYS A 652 -13.26 -16.79 0.60
#